data_AF-A0A3N1B1L4-F1
#
_entry.id   AF-A0A3N1B1L4-F1
#
_cell.length_a   1.000
_cell.length_b   1.000
_cell.length_c   1.000
_cell.angle_alpha   90.00
_cell.angle_beta   90.00
_cell.angle_gamma   90.00
#
_symmetry.space_group_name_H-M   'P 1'
#
loop_
_entity.id
_entity.type
_entity.pdbx_description
1 polymer ?
#
loop_
_entity_poly.entity_id
_entity_poly.type
_entity_poly.pdbx_seq_one_letter_code
_entity_poly.pdbx_strand_id
1 'polypeptide(L)'
;MSTDCLVGVLDPDQPSTVRVRYVQFDGGPGHIPAILDRIWSHTCSHDAVTLVDRLLAHQWSYLDDGVTAETAITFAGEQPVPGIGMAGDLDADRQVEVLPLRAAVEHVSWVYVIDPTHATVTVHNRANLREPFTLHRLTDPAQPVPDTGRPRPSELFAAVRDAGTTHGLILADTWAQGVLDGARAQAQVTALRVLTGDPAAPPALPDAGAPESQGSAPTDLADVLGASAWSRLTPARRSEVLDTWRAAVAAARADRTVDHCRRLLAAAGGVTGRNLSYLHPDRLRVGGVGVFAGDWAAIPAPSGQTRLPVGFVGVLTGSWNGFAVFTCTRQVAEAIVADQQLQRERHRTWLIDRGRRPDDADREVDESMATMRFAGDTIVVDETAVSGDPDAVTRIEPDPDGQYTVMGGSWTWQAVDPHDCENIIGVLPAPGAQQQFVELPHTGLRVPHDRLRVTDVRALPGTPPTSLATLALDDTPVAEAHSGEDGFHLSPRSAAFGRDHWTTYLSGCRQHGRPASDTQVLAALITEHRVGQAARQAITDGAVLTRLVAADGTMVRLRPVWPAPRGHGARTQLGQLLQREDPHPRGHLWQWWTGTTWKHLAAATDPRTTTDPRTATDATGHKAKLGQLLAHIIAESLYERLDRDQLIKQAAGDGIPLDRQMSDDQIRTRLRAAHRERGREAGLPVDDLPMLTADQGLELGRIATGGTPTTPTATTDQPTPSDPDQPPTH
;
A
#
# COMPACT_ATOMS: atom_id res chain seq x y z
N MET A 1 -20.17 -0.34 29.98
CA MET A 1 -20.70 -0.02 28.63
C MET A 1 -20.66 -1.34 27.94
N SER A 2 -21.79 -1.84 27.48
CA SER A 2 -21.81 -3.20 26.96
C SER A 2 -21.07 -3.31 25.63
N THR A 3 -20.33 -4.40 25.51
CA THR A 3 -19.57 -4.77 24.32
C THR A 3 -20.43 -5.75 23.51
N ASP A 4 -21.05 -5.24 22.46
CA ASP A 4 -21.83 -6.07 21.55
C ASP A 4 -20.95 -7.18 20.94
N CYS A 5 -21.33 -8.43 21.16
CA CYS A 5 -20.60 -9.62 20.71
C CYS A 5 -21.53 -10.55 19.92
N LEU A 6 -20.91 -11.41 19.10
CA LEU A 6 -21.59 -12.49 18.40
C LEU A 6 -20.98 -13.83 18.79
N VAL A 7 -21.81 -14.84 19.05
CA VAL A 7 -21.37 -16.24 19.22
C VAL A 7 -22.00 -17.08 18.11
N GLY A 8 -21.26 -18.03 17.54
CA GLY A 8 -21.74 -18.80 16.40
C GLY A 8 -20.89 -20.00 16.04
N VAL A 9 -21.20 -20.59 14.88
CA VAL A 9 -20.59 -21.80 14.35
C VAL A 9 -20.30 -21.63 12.86
N LEU A 10 -19.23 -22.26 12.36
CA LEU A 10 -19.01 -22.40 10.91
C LEU A 10 -20.19 -23.16 10.28
N ASP A 11 -20.70 -22.66 9.17
CA ASP A 11 -21.73 -23.39 8.42
C ASP A 11 -21.07 -24.62 7.73
N PRO A 12 -21.51 -25.85 8.03
CA PRO A 12 -20.88 -27.06 7.50
C PRO A 12 -21.12 -27.23 5.99
N ASP A 13 -22.23 -26.71 5.47
CA ASP A 13 -22.56 -26.73 4.04
C ASP A 13 -21.86 -25.58 3.29
N GLN A 14 -21.51 -24.51 4.01
CA GLN A 14 -20.83 -23.33 3.47
C GLN A 14 -19.68 -22.84 4.37
N PRO A 15 -18.48 -23.46 4.30
CA PRO A 15 -17.31 -23.13 5.14
C PRO A 15 -16.80 -21.68 5.06
N SER A 16 -17.33 -20.88 4.12
CA SER A 16 -17.05 -19.43 4.00
C SER A 16 -18.02 -18.54 4.79
N THR A 17 -18.95 -19.14 5.54
CA THR A 17 -20.00 -18.45 6.31
C THR A 17 -20.11 -18.97 7.74
N VAL A 18 -20.61 -18.12 8.63
CA VAL A 18 -20.80 -18.37 10.06
C VAL A 18 -22.26 -18.10 10.41
N ARG A 19 -22.88 -19.03 11.11
CA ARG A 19 -24.21 -18.87 11.71
C ARG A 19 -24.07 -18.32 13.12
N VAL A 20 -24.59 -17.13 13.40
CA VAL A 20 -24.34 -16.39 14.66
C VAL A 20 -25.61 -15.96 15.40
N ARG A 21 -25.44 -15.68 16.70
CA ARG A 21 -26.38 -15.03 17.61
C ARG A 21 -25.72 -13.90 18.37
N TYR A 22 -26.51 -12.89 18.70
CA TYR A 22 -26.10 -11.78 19.54
C TYR A 22 -25.93 -12.22 21.00
N VAL A 23 -24.85 -11.71 21.61
CA VAL A 23 -24.56 -11.79 23.03
C VAL A 23 -24.20 -10.39 23.50
N GLN A 24 -25.03 -9.81 24.35
CA GLN A 24 -24.68 -8.63 25.12
C GLN A 24 -23.67 -9.05 26.20
N PHE A 25 -22.55 -8.34 26.31
CA PHE A 25 -21.44 -8.77 27.17
C PHE A 25 -20.53 -7.62 27.60
N ASP A 26 -20.16 -7.51 28.89
CA ASP A 26 -19.25 -6.45 29.38
C ASP A 26 -17.82 -7.02 29.60
N GLY A 27 -17.05 -7.20 28.53
CA GLY A 27 -15.64 -7.61 28.65
C GLY A 27 -14.85 -7.75 27.33
N GLY A 28 -13.66 -8.36 27.44
CA GLY A 28 -12.68 -8.54 26.35
C GLY A 28 -12.63 -9.94 25.74
N PRO A 29 -11.78 -10.16 24.71
CA PRO A 29 -11.79 -11.35 23.85
C PRO A 29 -11.47 -12.68 24.57
N GLY A 30 -10.81 -12.64 25.73
CA GLY A 30 -10.47 -13.84 26.50
C GLY A 30 -11.58 -14.36 27.42
N HIS A 31 -12.66 -13.60 27.63
CA HIS A 31 -13.63 -13.92 28.69
C HIS A 31 -14.73 -14.90 28.25
N ILE A 32 -15.33 -14.70 27.07
CA ILE A 32 -16.35 -15.61 26.53
C ILE A 32 -15.83 -17.04 26.35
N PRO A 33 -14.60 -17.32 25.84
CA PRO A 33 -14.07 -18.67 25.76
C PRO A 33 -14.05 -19.42 27.11
N ALA A 34 -13.71 -18.73 28.21
CA ALA A 34 -13.71 -19.33 29.54
C ALA A 34 -15.13 -19.60 30.10
N ILE A 35 -16.14 -18.83 29.69
CA ILE A 35 -17.55 -19.15 29.96
C ILE A 35 -17.98 -20.37 29.13
N LEU A 36 -17.61 -20.40 27.85
CA LEU A 36 -17.94 -21.50 26.94
C LEU A 36 -17.35 -22.84 27.42
N ASP A 37 -16.12 -22.87 27.96
CA ASP A 37 -15.54 -24.06 28.60
C ASP A 37 -16.43 -24.63 29.72
N ARG A 38 -16.98 -23.76 30.58
CA ARG A 38 -17.83 -24.16 31.71
C ARG A 38 -19.21 -24.60 31.24
N ILE A 39 -19.85 -23.87 30.33
CA ILE A 39 -21.13 -24.29 29.73
C ILE A 39 -20.97 -25.64 29.00
N TRP A 40 -19.87 -25.82 28.27
CA TRP A 40 -19.56 -27.05 27.53
C TRP A 40 -19.39 -28.26 28.46
N SER A 41 -18.60 -28.12 29.51
CA SER A 41 -18.32 -29.19 30.48
C SER A 41 -19.46 -29.46 31.46
N HIS A 42 -20.01 -28.42 32.11
CA HIS A 42 -21.04 -28.55 33.14
C HIS A 42 -22.43 -28.87 32.56
N THR A 43 -22.83 -28.21 31.47
CA THR A 43 -24.20 -28.26 30.95
C THR A 43 -24.33 -29.14 29.71
N CYS A 44 -23.34 -29.09 28.82
CA CYS A 44 -23.38 -29.81 27.54
C CYS A 44 -22.69 -31.18 27.59
N SER A 45 -22.17 -31.62 28.75
CA SER A 45 -21.49 -32.93 28.91
C SER A 45 -20.38 -33.17 27.88
N HIS A 46 -19.60 -32.12 27.60
CA HIS A 46 -18.51 -32.10 26.61
C HIS A 46 -18.95 -32.30 25.14
N ASP A 47 -20.24 -32.22 24.84
CA ASP A 47 -20.75 -32.19 23.47
C ASP A 47 -20.77 -30.75 22.92
N ALA A 48 -19.85 -30.48 21.99
CA ALA A 48 -19.75 -29.18 21.32
C ALA A 48 -20.89 -28.93 20.32
N VAL A 49 -21.57 -29.98 19.81
CA VAL A 49 -22.78 -29.84 18.98
C VAL A 49 -23.94 -29.37 19.86
N THR A 50 -24.16 -30.02 21.01
CA THR A 50 -25.14 -29.56 22.01
C THR A 50 -24.88 -28.12 22.46
N LEU A 51 -23.62 -27.73 22.68
CA LEU A 51 -23.26 -26.33 22.99
C LEU A 51 -23.72 -25.36 21.90
N VAL A 52 -23.39 -25.65 20.63
CA VAL A 52 -23.78 -24.81 19.49
C VAL A 52 -25.29 -24.72 19.35
N ASP A 53 -26.01 -25.84 19.42
CA ASP A 53 -27.47 -25.87 19.30
C ASP A 53 -28.15 -25.04 20.40
N ARG A 54 -27.63 -25.10 21.63
CA ARG A 54 -28.11 -24.27 22.74
C ARG A 54 -27.86 -22.79 22.48
N LEU A 55 -26.65 -22.40 22.10
CA LEU A 55 -26.28 -21.00 21.86
C LEU A 55 -27.04 -20.39 20.68
N LEU A 56 -27.31 -21.17 19.62
CA LEU A 56 -28.06 -20.71 18.45
C LEU A 56 -29.58 -20.62 18.67
N ALA A 57 -30.11 -21.22 19.73
CA ALA A 57 -31.54 -21.19 20.02
C ALA A 57 -32.05 -19.79 20.46
N HIS A 58 -31.19 -18.95 21.03
CA HIS A 58 -31.58 -17.67 21.64
C HIS A 58 -30.64 -16.51 21.27
N GLN A 59 -31.08 -15.28 21.53
CA GLN A 59 -30.18 -14.13 21.73
C GLN A 59 -29.96 -13.93 23.24
N TRP A 60 -28.78 -13.48 23.63
CA TRP A 60 -28.34 -13.54 25.03
C TRP A 60 -28.10 -12.15 25.62
N SER A 61 -28.73 -11.84 26.75
CA SER A 61 -28.37 -10.69 27.60
C SER A 61 -27.00 -10.88 28.26
N TYR A 62 -26.66 -12.13 28.57
CA TYR A 62 -25.33 -12.59 28.99
C TYR A 62 -25.27 -14.14 28.98
N LEU A 63 -24.05 -14.69 28.91
CA LEU A 63 -23.77 -16.12 29.09
C LEU A 63 -23.17 -16.36 30.47
N ASP A 64 -23.64 -17.40 31.16
CA ASP A 64 -23.16 -17.80 32.50
C ASP A 64 -23.69 -19.22 32.81
N ASP A 65 -22.79 -20.15 33.15
CA ASP A 65 -23.14 -21.52 33.52
C ASP A 65 -23.85 -21.62 34.89
N GLY A 66 -23.76 -20.56 35.72
CA GLY A 66 -24.47 -20.45 36.99
C GLY A 66 -25.96 -20.10 36.89
N VAL A 67 -26.50 -19.80 35.69
CA VAL A 67 -27.93 -19.49 35.54
C VAL A 67 -28.80 -20.72 35.79
N THR A 68 -29.87 -20.56 36.55
CA THR A 68 -30.84 -21.60 36.90
C THR A 68 -32.25 -21.16 36.52
N ALA A 69 -33.23 -22.08 36.57
CA ALA A 69 -34.63 -21.75 36.31
C ALA A 69 -35.24 -20.76 37.33
N GLU A 70 -34.57 -20.58 38.49
CA GLU A 70 -34.97 -19.67 39.56
C GLU A 70 -34.17 -18.35 39.56
N THR A 71 -33.20 -18.19 38.64
CA THR A 71 -32.40 -16.97 38.54
C THR A 71 -33.30 -15.77 38.23
N ALA A 72 -33.22 -14.75 39.08
CA ALA A 72 -34.08 -13.57 38.99
C ALA A 72 -33.85 -12.80 37.68
N ILE A 73 -34.94 -12.53 36.98
CA ILE A 73 -35.00 -11.71 35.77
C ILE A 73 -34.72 -10.25 36.16
N THR A 74 -33.74 -9.61 35.49
CA THR A 74 -33.32 -8.24 35.79
C THR A 74 -34.02 -7.23 34.87
N PHE A 75 -34.23 -7.59 33.61
CA PHE A 75 -34.88 -6.75 32.60
C PHE A 75 -36.16 -7.41 32.04
N ALA A 76 -37.14 -6.59 31.66
CA ALA A 76 -38.36 -7.09 31.06
C ALA A 76 -38.07 -7.76 29.71
N GLY A 77 -38.57 -8.98 29.51
CA GLY A 77 -38.28 -9.79 28.32
C GLY A 77 -37.11 -10.76 28.47
N GLU A 78 -36.43 -10.81 29.62
CA GLU A 78 -35.42 -11.85 29.85
C GLU A 78 -36.06 -13.19 30.26
N GLN A 79 -35.42 -14.28 29.85
CA GLN A 79 -35.77 -15.65 30.23
C GLN A 79 -34.49 -16.42 30.61
N PRO A 80 -34.39 -16.97 31.84
CA PRO A 80 -33.23 -17.78 32.21
C PRO A 80 -33.23 -19.11 31.45
N VAL A 81 -32.09 -19.45 30.85
CA VAL A 81 -31.84 -20.76 30.23
C VAL A 81 -30.84 -21.51 31.12
N PRO A 82 -31.29 -22.51 31.90
CA PRO A 82 -30.47 -23.16 32.91
C PRO A 82 -29.15 -23.71 32.34
N GLY A 83 -28.04 -23.35 32.99
CA GLY A 83 -26.69 -23.77 32.63
C GLY A 83 -26.08 -23.12 31.38
N ILE A 84 -26.77 -22.15 30.73
CA ILE A 84 -26.27 -21.47 29.53
C ILE A 84 -26.15 -19.95 29.74
N GLY A 85 -27.20 -19.30 30.27
CA GLY A 85 -27.23 -17.85 30.39
C GLY A 85 -28.63 -17.27 30.44
N MET A 86 -28.72 -15.95 30.34
CA MET A 86 -29.99 -15.22 30.29
C MET A 86 -30.32 -14.88 28.83
N ALA A 87 -31.38 -15.48 28.30
CA ALA A 87 -31.88 -15.12 26.98
C ALA A 87 -32.67 -13.81 27.05
N GLY A 88 -32.59 -12.96 26.03
CA GLY A 88 -33.31 -11.68 25.96
C GLY A 88 -34.29 -11.62 24.78
N ASP A 89 -35.45 -10.98 24.98
CA ASP A 89 -36.47 -10.67 23.95
C ASP A 89 -36.06 -9.51 23.01
N LEU A 90 -34.75 -9.35 22.77
CA LEU A 90 -34.21 -8.46 21.75
C LEU A 90 -34.40 -9.13 20.37
N ASP A 91 -35.52 -8.85 19.70
CA ASP A 91 -35.95 -9.52 18.47
C ASP A 91 -36.04 -11.06 18.59
N ALA A 92 -37.03 -11.59 19.32
CA ALA A 92 -37.33 -13.03 19.31
C ALA A 92 -37.60 -13.60 17.88
N ASP A 93 -38.07 -12.74 16.95
CA ASP A 93 -38.32 -13.10 15.54
C ASP A 93 -37.07 -13.04 14.64
N ARG A 94 -35.90 -12.58 15.13
CA ARG A 94 -34.68 -12.56 14.31
C ARG A 94 -34.20 -13.99 14.04
N GLN A 95 -34.13 -14.35 12.76
CA GLN A 95 -33.53 -15.60 12.32
C GLN A 95 -32.03 -15.65 12.67
N VAL A 96 -31.44 -16.85 12.68
CA VAL A 96 -29.99 -17.03 12.85
C VAL A 96 -29.29 -16.24 11.75
N GLU A 97 -28.44 -15.29 12.12
CA GLU A 97 -27.75 -14.44 11.14
C GLU A 97 -26.62 -15.23 10.47
N VAL A 98 -26.49 -15.09 9.16
CA VAL A 98 -25.48 -15.81 8.36
C VAL A 98 -24.47 -14.79 7.82
N LEU A 99 -23.30 -14.75 8.45
CA LEU A 99 -22.23 -13.81 8.12
C LEU A 99 -21.18 -14.48 7.23
N PRO A 100 -20.77 -13.86 6.10
CA PRO A 100 -19.57 -14.28 5.38
C PRO A 100 -18.32 -14.04 6.23
N LEU A 101 -17.36 -14.99 6.27
CA LEU A 101 -16.03 -14.80 6.89
C LEU A 101 -15.20 -13.66 6.24
N ARG A 102 -15.69 -13.09 5.13
CA ARG A 102 -15.10 -11.93 4.45
C ARG A 102 -15.83 -10.60 4.74
N ALA A 103 -16.88 -10.60 5.54
CA ALA A 103 -17.60 -9.39 5.92
C ALA A 103 -16.89 -8.71 7.09
N ALA A 104 -16.87 -7.37 7.07
CA ALA A 104 -16.73 -6.60 8.29
C ALA A 104 -18.11 -6.53 8.96
N VAL A 105 -18.15 -6.60 10.29
CA VAL A 105 -19.40 -6.51 11.04
C VAL A 105 -19.42 -5.17 11.76
N GLU A 106 -20.44 -4.36 11.50
CA GLU A 106 -20.60 -3.08 12.18
C GLU A 106 -21.21 -3.31 13.58
N HIS A 107 -21.02 -2.33 14.48
CA HIS A 107 -21.53 -2.30 15.86
C HIS A 107 -20.99 -3.34 16.87
N VAL A 108 -20.62 -4.54 16.46
CA VAL A 108 -20.03 -5.55 17.35
C VAL A 108 -18.52 -5.32 17.54
N SER A 109 -17.93 -5.80 18.63
CA SER A 109 -16.47 -5.79 18.85
C SER A 109 -15.82 -7.13 18.54
N TRP A 110 -16.47 -8.24 18.91
CA TRP A 110 -15.91 -9.59 18.81
C TRP A 110 -16.91 -10.59 18.25
N VAL A 111 -16.40 -11.55 17.48
CA VAL A 111 -17.17 -12.70 16.97
C VAL A 111 -16.47 -13.99 17.41
N TYR A 112 -17.19 -14.82 18.16
CA TYR A 112 -16.73 -16.09 18.71
C TYR A 112 -17.28 -17.23 17.85
N VAL A 113 -16.42 -17.88 17.08
CA VAL A 113 -16.81 -18.95 16.15
C VAL A 113 -16.33 -20.29 16.67
N ILE A 114 -17.28 -21.11 17.09
CA ILE A 114 -17.09 -22.47 17.58
C ILE A 114 -16.93 -23.41 16.38
N ASP A 115 -15.94 -24.31 16.43
CA ASP A 115 -15.86 -25.48 15.57
C ASP A 115 -16.19 -26.73 16.40
N PRO A 116 -17.39 -27.32 16.23
CA PRO A 116 -17.82 -28.50 16.99
C PRO A 116 -17.04 -29.76 16.62
N THR A 117 -16.36 -29.79 15.46
CA THR A 117 -15.54 -30.92 15.00
C THR A 117 -14.27 -31.05 15.82
N HIS A 118 -13.64 -29.91 16.13
CA HIS A 118 -12.36 -29.84 16.83
C HIS A 118 -12.49 -29.44 18.30
N ALA A 119 -13.70 -29.08 18.74
CA ALA A 119 -13.99 -28.45 20.02
C ALA A 119 -13.07 -27.25 20.26
N THR A 120 -13.09 -26.29 19.33
CA THR A 120 -12.32 -25.04 19.43
C THR A 120 -13.22 -23.82 19.31
N VAL A 121 -12.78 -22.68 19.85
CA VAL A 121 -13.42 -21.38 19.69
C VAL A 121 -12.38 -20.43 19.09
N THR A 122 -12.65 -19.95 17.89
CA THR A 122 -11.85 -18.88 17.28
C THR A 122 -12.48 -17.53 17.59
N VAL A 123 -11.67 -16.58 18.05
CA VAL A 123 -12.11 -15.22 18.36
C VAL A 123 -11.69 -14.32 17.22
N HIS A 124 -12.61 -13.56 16.65
CA HIS A 124 -12.36 -12.67 15.51
C HIS A 124 -12.68 -11.23 15.88
N ASN A 125 -11.89 -10.30 15.35
CA ASN A 125 -12.13 -8.86 15.46
C ASN A 125 -13.16 -8.43 14.40
N ARG A 126 -14.08 -7.53 14.74
CA ARG A 126 -15.07 -6.94 13.81
C ARG A 126 -14.53 -6.50 12.44
N ALA A 127 -13.25 -6.12 12.38
CA ALA A 127 -12.59 -5.64 11.17
C ALA A 127 -12.11 -6.76 10.22
N ASN A 128 -11.95 -7.99 10.71
CA ASN A 128 -11.48 -9.13 9.91
C ASN A 128 -11.95 -10.46 10.54
N LEU A 129 -12.89 -11.15 9.87
CA LEU A 129 -13.34 -12.50 10.23
C LEU A 129 -12.58 -13.63 9.52
N ARG A 130 -11.54 -13.32 8.72
CA ARG A 130 -10.74 -14.35 8.03
C ARG A 130 -9.63 -14.92 8.90
N GLU A 131 -9.04 -14.09 9.73
CA GLU A 131 -7.87 -14.41 10.54
C GLU A 131 -8.28 -14.32 12.01
N PRO A 132 -8.31 -15.45 12.73
CA PRO A 132 -8.69 -15.43 14.13
C PRO A 132 -7.64 -14.69 14.94
N PHE A 133 -8.09 -13.73 15.76
CA PHE A 133 -7.28 -13.00 16.72
C PHE A 133 -6.69 -13.95 17.79
N THR A 134 -7.43 -14.99 18.18
CA THR A 134 -6.91 -16.12 18.94
C THR A 134 -7.72 -17.39 18.66
N LEU A 135 -7.10 -18.55 18.89
CA LEU A 135 -7.73 -19.87 18.87
C LEU A 135 -7.67 -20.46 20.28
N HIS A 136 -8.83 -20.62 20.89
CA HIS A 136 -9.02 -21.33 22.14
C HIS A 136 -9.43 -22.77 21.85
N ARG A 137 -8.94 -23.74 22.62
CA ARG A 137 -9.45 -25.11 22.58
C ARG A 137 -10.39 -25.28 23.76
N LEU A 138 -11.60 -25.77 23.51
CA LEU A 138 -12.51 -26.15 24.58
C LEU A 138 -11.82 -27.26 25.38
N THR A 139 -11.55 -26.96 26.65
CA THR A 139 -10.87 -27.86 27.58
C THR A 139 -11.74 -28.06 28.80
N ASP A 140 -11.58 -29.20 29.47
CA ASP A 140 -12.10 -29.31 30.84
C ASP A 140 -11.58 -28.10 31.63
N PRO A 141 -12.44 -27.28 32.26
CA PRO A 141 -11.98 -26.23 33.15
C PRO A 141 -11.08 -26.91 34.17
N ALA A 142 -9.80 -26.50 34.20
CA ALA A 142 -8.70 -27.31 34.74
C ALA A 142 -9.12 -27.99 36.04
N GLN A 143 -9.31 -29.33 35.99
CA GLN A 143 -10.00 -30.04 37.07
C GLN A 143 -9.38 -29.62 38.41
N PRO A 144 -10.19 -29.13 39.37
CA PRO A 144 -9.67 -28.70 40.66
C PRO A 144 -8.88 -29.87 41.23
N VAL A 145 -7.55 -29.68 41.33
CA VAL A 145 -6.57 -30.77 41.37
C VAL A 145 -7.06 -31.84 42.34
N PRO A 146 -7.33 -33.08 41.86
CA PRO A 146 -7.96 -34.08 42.71
C PRO A 146 -7.17 -34.23 44.00
N ASP A 147 -7.86 -34.17 45.14
CA ASP A 147 -7.29 -34.04 46.50
C ASP A 147 -6.53 -35.31 46.98
N THR A 148 -6.05 -36.12 46.03
CA THR A 148 -5.35 -37.39 46.17
C THR A 148 -3.82 -37.25 46.14
N GLY A 149 -3.29 -36.05 45.87
CA GLY A 149 -1.85 -35.79 45.89
C GLY A 149 -1.50 -34.32 46.14
N ARG A 150 -0.66 -34.07 47.16
CA ARG A 150 -0.09 -32.74 47.43
C ARG A 150 0.76 -32.33 46.21
N PRO A 151 0.43 -31.27 45.44
CA PRO A 151 1.17 -30.90 44.24
C PRO A 151 2.63 -30.61 44.58
N ARG A 152 3.56 -30.90 43.67
CA ARG A 152 4.98 -30.67 43.95
C ARG A 152 5.22 -29.17 44.13
N PRO A 153 6.10 -28.74 45.05
CA PRO A 153 6.34 -27.31 45.30
C PRO A 153 6.69 -26.49 44.06
N SER A 154 7.31 -27.11 43.05
CA SER A 154 7.63 -26.52 41.75
C SER A 154 6.43 -26.30 40.84
N GLU A 155 5.48 -27.25 40.81
CA GLU A 155 4.24 -27.19 40.01
C GLU A 155 3.33 -26.09 40.57
N LEU A 156 3.21 -26.04 41.90
CA LEU A 156 2.50 -24.98 42.61
C LEU A 156 3.03 -23.59 42.21
N PHE A 157 4.36 -23.39 42.24
CA PHE A 157 4.96 -22.11 41.88
C PHE A 157 4.96 -21.79 40.38
N ALA A 158 4.78 -22.77 39.50
CA ALA A 158 4.50 -22.50 38.09
C ALA A 158 3.09 -21.91 37.95
N ALA A 159 2.07 -22.63 38.42
CA ALA A 159 0.68 -22.19 38.35
C ALA A 159 0.44 -20.82 39.03
N VAL A 160 1.11 -20.54 40.16
CA VAL A 160 1.06 -19.23 40.85
C VAL A 160 1.68 -18.11 40.02
N ARG A 161 2.76 -18.38 39.27
CA ARG A 161 3.36 -17.39 38.35
C ARG A 161 2.50 -17.19 37.11
N ASP A 162 1.88 -18.23 36.58
CA ASP A 162 1.00 -18.14 35.42
C ASP A 162 -0.26 -17.34 35.78
N ALA A 163 -0.88 -17.59 36.95
CA ALA A 163 -1.98 -16.80 37.49
C ALA A 163 -1.61 -15.32 37.68
N GLY A 164 -0.42 -15.06 38.26
CA GLY A 164 0.06 -13.69 38.45
C GLY A 164 0.33 -12.99 37.11
N THR A 165 0.89 -13.70 36.14
CA THR A 165 1.12 -13.19 34.78
C THR A 165 -0.20 -12.80 34.13
N THR A 166 -1.20 -13.69 34.14
CA THR A 166 -2.55 -13.44 33.59
C THR A 166 -3.20 -12.21 34.23
N HIS A 167 -3.18 -12.11 35.56
CA HIS A 167 -3.75 -10.94 36.26
C HIS A 167 -2.99 -9.65 35.93
N GLY A 168 -1.66 -9.70 35.81
CA GLY A 168 -0.84 -8.57 35.39
C GLY A 168 -1.15 -8.06 33.98
N LEU A 169 -1.43 -8.98 33.03
CA LEU A 169 -1.89 -8.64 31.69
C LEU A 169 -3.25 -7.94 31.71
N ILE A 170 -4.22 -8.46 32.47
CA ILE A 170 -5.55 -7.86 32.61
C ILE A 170 -5.45 -6.43 33.17
N LEU A 171 -4.66 -6.22 34.24
CA LEU A 171 -4.46 -4.89 34.82
C LEU A 171 -3.83 -3.89 33.82
N ALA A 172 -2.88 -4.34 33.01
CA ALA A 172 -2.24 -3.49 32.00
C ALA A 172 -3.17 -3.17 30.82
N ASP A 173 -4.00 -4.11 30.38
CA ASP A 173 -5.00 -3.90 29.33
C ASP A 173 -6.11 -2.96 29.81
N THR A 174 -6.61 -3.12 31.04
CA THR A 174 -7.58 -2.20 31.68
C THR A 174 -7.00 -0.79 31.84
N TRP A 175 -5.73 -0.68 32.27
CA TRP A 175 -5.04 0.62 32.36
C TRP A 175 -4.92 1.27 30.98
N ALA A 176 -4.52 0.52 29.95
CA ALA A 176 -4.37 1.05 28.60
C ALA A 176 -5.71 1.59 28.07
N GLN A 177 -6.80 0.85 28.26
CA GLN A 177 -8.14 1.32 27.90
C GLN A 177 -8.54 2.60 28.66
N GLY A 178 -8.29 2.66 29.97
CA GLY A 178 -8.64 3.84 30.78
C GLY A 178 -7.78 5.09 30.52
N VAL A 179 -6.53 4.92 30.07
CA VAL A 179 -5.52 5.99 30.04
C VAL A 179 -5.07 6.37 28.62
N LEU A 180 -5.07 5.43 27.67
CA LEU A 180 -4.59 5.63 26.30
C LEU A 180 -5.72 5.82 25.26
N ASP A 181 -6.96 5.43 25.54
CA ASP A 181 -8.12 5.68 24.65
C ASP A 181 -8.59 7.15 24.66
N GLY A 182 -7.96 8.00 25.48
CA GLY A 182 -8.21 9.44 25.52
C GLY A 182 -7.75 10.18 24.25
N ALA A 183 -7.80 11.52 24.31
CA ALA A 183 -7.38 12.36 23.19
C ALA A 183 -5.94 12.02 22.74
N ARG A 184 -5.76 11.64 21.48
CA ARG A 184 -4.54 11.00 20.94
C ARG A 184 -3.23 11.69 21.32
N ALA A 185 -3.18 13.02 21.33
CA ALA A 185 -2.00 13.79 21.73
C ALA A 185 -1.65 13.61 23.22
N GLN A 186 -2.66 13.56 24.11
CA GLN A 186 -2.47 13.30 25.53
C GLN A 186 -2.01 11.85 25.78
N ALA A 187 -2.61 10.89 25.07
CA ALA A 187 -2.23 9.49 25.17
C ALA A 187 -0.76 9.27 24.73
N GLN A 188 -0.30 9.95 23.66
CA GLN A 188 1.10 9.93 23.22
C GLN A 188 2.06 10.51 24.28
N VAL A 189 1.72 11.64 24.90
CA VAL A 189 2.53 12.24 25.98
C VAL A 189 2.62 11.30 27.18
N THR A 190 1.51 10.67 27.57
CA THR A 190 1.50 9.65 28.63
C THR A 190 2.37 8.45 28.28
N ALA A 191 2.24 7.91 27.06
CA ALA A 191 3.03 6.78 26.60
C ALA A 191 4.54 7.08 26.58
N LEU A 192 4.93 8.27 26.13
CA LEU A 192 6.33 8.71 26.19
C LEU A 192 6.84 8.77 27.63
N ARG A 193 6.09 9.39 28.55
CA ARG A 193 6.46 9.48 29.98
C ARG A 193 6.68 8.12 30.62
N VAL A 194 5.79 7.16 30.35
CA VAL A 194 5.91 5.77 30.83
C VAL A 194 7.19 5.13 30.29
N LEU A 195 7.48 5.27 28.99
CA LEU A 195 8.69 4.69 28.38
C LEU A 195 10.00 5.38 28.82
N THR A 196 9.96 6.65 29.21
CA THR A 196 11.14 7.36 29.76
C THR A 196 11.31 7.16 31.27
N GLY A 197 10.42 6.43 31.94
CA GLY A 197 10.45 6.26 33.39
C GLY A 197 10.20 7.56 34.17
N ASP A 198 9.40 8.49 33.62
CA ASP A 198 9.06 9.75 34.29
C ASP A 198 8.21 9.46 35.55
N PRO A 199 8.68 9.80 36.77
CA PRO A 199 7.91 9.59 37.99
C PRO A 199 6.64 10.47 38.08
N ALA A 200 6.50 11.47 37.19
CA ALA A 200 5.29 12.27 37.00
C ALA A 200 4.44 11.83 35.79
N ALA A 201 4.67 10.61 35.26
CA ALA A 201 3.64 9.87 34.54
C ALA A 201 2.37 9.75 35.43
N PRO A 202 1.16 9.72 34.86
CA PRO A 202 -0.07 9.60 35.65
C PRO A 202 0.04 8.41 36.61
N PRO A 203 -0.32 8.60 37.90
CA PRO A 203 0.16 7.75 38.98
C PRO A 203 -0.22 6.30 38.75
N ALA A 204 0.80 5.45 38.89
CA ALA A 204 0.82 4.00 38.95
C ALA A 204 -0.43 3.27 38.44
N LEU A 205 -0.22 2.43 37.41
CA LEU A 205 -0.93 1.16 37.21
C LEU A 205 -1.51 0.66 38.55
N PRO A 206 -2.85 0.50 38.68
CA PRO A 206 -3.48 0.29 39.97
C PRO A 206 -2.77 -0.86 40.69
N ASP A 207 -2.21 -0.56 41.87
CA ASP A 207 -1.47 -1.56 42.64
C ASP A 207 -2.36 -2.78 42.81
N ALA A 208 -1.82 -3.95 42.43
CA ALA A 208 -2.54 -5.20 42.49
C ALA A 208 -2.98 -5.40 43.94
N GLY A 209 -4.28 -5.21 44.18
CA GLY A 209 -4.78 -4.69 45.46
C GLY A 209 -4.20 -5.43 46.64
N ALA A 210 -3.63 -4.70 47.61
CA ALA A 210 -3.22 -5.30 48.86
C ALA A 210 -4.46 -6.04 49.43
N PRO A 211 -4.40 -7.38 49.62
CA PRO A 211 -5.59 -8.16 49.91
C PRO A 211 -6.27 -7.60 51.17
N GLU A 212 -7.55 -7.21 51.04
CA GLU A 212 -8.27 -6.41 52.03
C GLU A 212 -8.43 -7.11 53.40
N SER A 213 -8.06 -8.39 53.49
CA SER A 213 -7.82 -9.07 54.75
C SER A 213 -6.62 -10.04 54.64
N GLN A 214 -5.86 -10.20 55.73
CA GLN A 214 -4.75 -11.16 55.82
C GLN A 214 -5.19 -12.65 55.75
N GLY A 215 -6.49 -12.94 55.62
CA GLY A 215 -7.05 -14.28 55.59
C GLY A 215 -7.25 -14.86 54.18
N SER A 216 -7.67 -14.02 53.22
CA SER A 216 -8.12 -14.46 51.90
C SER A 216 -7.03 -14.34 50.84
N ALA A 217 -7.00 -15.30 49.89
CA ALA A 217 -6.25 -15.14 48.65
C ALA A 217 -6.97 -14.15 47.72
N PRO A 218 -6.27 -13.43 46.82
CA PRO A 218 -6.87 -12.84 45.62
C PRO A 218 -7.69 -13.89 44.86
N THR A 219 -8.82 -13.50 44.25
CA THR A 219 -9.75 -14.43 43.58
C THR A 219 -9.04 -15.34 42.58
N ASP A 220 -8.27 -14.77 41.67
CA ASP A 220 -7.49 -15.46 40.63
C ASP A 220 -6.48 -16.49 41.22
N LEU A 221 -5.98 -16.23 42.42
CA LEU A 221 -5.10 -17.14 43.17
C LEU A 221 -5.89 -18.18 43.97
N ALA A 222 -7.10 -17.83 44.43
CA ALA A 222 -8.03 -18.73 45.10
C ALA A 222 -8.59 -19.79 44.13
N ASP A 223 -8.78 -19.45 42.85
CA ASP A 223 -9.23 -20.37 41.81
C ASP A 223 -8.16 -21.41 41.47
N VAL A 224 -6.90 -20.97 41.31
CA VAL A 224 -5.77 -21.87 41.01
C VAL A 224 -5.40 -22.79 42.19
N LEU A 225 -5.61 -22.34 43.43
CA LEU A 225 -5.26 -23.13 44.62
C LEU A 225 -6.46 -23.89 45.21
N GLY A 226 -7.68 -23.45 44.96
CA GLY A 226 -8.86 -23.79 45.75
C GLY A 226 -8.83 -23.15 47.14
N ALA A 227 -9.95 -22.56 47.55
CA ALA A 227 -10.09 -21.92 48.88
C ALA A 227 -9.71 -22.85 50.05
N SER A 228 -9.93 -24.17 49.91
CA SER A 228 -9.57 -25.18 50.90
C SER A 228 -8.07 -25.49 50.96
N ALA A 229 -7.31 -25.40 49.86
CA ALA A 229 -5.86 -25.61 49.92
C ALA A 229 -5.15 -24.36 50.46
N TRP A 230 -5.64 -23.16 50.14
CA TRP A 230 -5.15 -21.90 50.70
C TRP A 230 -5.14 -21.91 52.24
N SER A 231 -6.26 -22.32 52.84
CA SER A 231 -6.39 -22.42 54.30
C SER A 231 -5.46 -23.47 54.91
N ARG A 232 -5.12 -24.54 54.16
CA ARG A 232 -4.16 -25.60 54.56
C ARG A 232 -2.68 -25.16 54.49
N LEU A 233 -2.34 -24.03 53.87
CA LEU A 233 -0.96 -23.49 53.86
C LEU A 233 -0.58 -22.84 55.19
N THR A 234 0.69 -22.97 55.59
CA THR A 234 1.26 -22.23 56.74
C THR A 234 1.40 -20.74 56.42
N PRO A 235 1.42 -19.83 57.42
CA PRO A 235 1.56 -18.40 57.19
C PRO A 235 2.80 -18.02 56.35
N ALA A 236 3.95 -18.64 56.64
CA ALA A 236 5.17 -18.43 55.86
C ALA A 236 5.01 -18.84 54.39
N ARG A 237 4.36 -19.99 54.12
CA ARG A 237 4.14 -20.47 52.75
C ARG A 237 3.10 -19.64 52.00
N ARG A 238 2.09 -19.09 52.70
CA ARG A 238 1.15 -18.10 52.11
C ARG A 238 1.88 -16.83 51.69
N SER A 239 2.83 -16.32 52.49
CA SER A 239 3.66 -15.17 52.10
C SER A 239 4.46 -15.50 50.83
N GLU A 240 5.22 -16.60 50.84
CA GLU A 240 6.06 -17.02 49.70
C GLU A 240 5.26 -17.16 48.39
N VAL A 241 4.03 -17.67 48.47
CA VAL A 241 3.08 -17.76 47.34
C VAL A 241 2.56 -16.39 46.91
N LEU A 242 2.16 -15.51 47.85
CA LEU A 242 1.74 -14.14 47.52
C LEU A 242 2.86 -13.31 46.91
N ASP A 243 4.08 -13.43 47.43
CA ASP A 243 5.23 -12.66 46.96
C ASP A 243 5.66 -13.14 45.56
N THR A 244 5.58 -14.45 45.29
CA THR A 244 5.73 -15.03 43.94
C THR A 244 4.65 -14.53 42.98
N TRP A 245 3.38 -14.53 43.39
CA TRP A 245 2.26 -14.03 42.59
C TRP A 245 2.42 -12.54 42.27
N ARG A 246 2.68 -11.71 43.28
CA ARG A 246 2.90 -10.25 43.13
C ARG A 246 4.06 -9.94 42.20
N ALA A 247 5.17 -10.67 42.29
CA ALA A 247 6.32 -10.48 41.41
C ALA A 247 5.95 -10.77 39.93
N ALA A 248 5.20 -11.85 39.67
CA ALA A 248 4.70 -12.17 38.33
C ALA A 248 3.69 -11.13 37.81
N VAL A 249 2.74 -10.69 38.65
CA VAL A 249 1.82 -9.60 38.33
C VAL A 249 2.59 -8.33 37.96
N ALA A 250 3.55 -7.91 38.78
CA ALA A 250 4.30 -6.68 38.56
C ALA A 250 5.11 -6.71 37.26
N ALA A 251 5.77 -7.83 36.96
CA ALA A 251 6.56 -8.01 35.73
C ALA A 251 5.66 -7.99 34.48
N ALA A 252 4.66 -8.87 34.41
CA ALA A 252 3.76 -8.98 33.25
C ALA A 252 3.01 -7.67 32.99
N ARG A 253 2.57 -6.99 34.06
CA ARG A 253 1.91 -5.68 34.00
C ARG A 253 2.85 -4.61 33.43
N ALA A 254 4.10 -4.56 33.87
CA ALA A 254 5.09 -3.59 33.36
C ALA A 254 5.37 -3.82 31.86
N ASP A 255 5.68 -5.06 31.46
CA ASP A 255 5.99 -5.42 30.08
C ASP A 255 4.84 -5.11 29.12
N ARG A 256 3.60 -5.40 29.53
CA ARG A 256 2.37 -5.14 28.77
C ARG A 256 1.97 -3.66 28.74
N THR A 257 2.31 -2.89 29.77
CA THR A 257 2.14 -1.43 29.74
C THR A 257 3.10 -0.79 28.73
N VAL A 258 4.37 -1.21 28.76
CA VAL A 258 5.40 -0.82 27.78
C VAL A 258 4.98 -1.20 26.35
N ASP A 259 4.39 -2.39 26.18
CA ASP A 259 3.80 -2.91 24.93
C ASP A 259 2.77 -1.94 24.34
N HIS A 260 1.76 -1.54 25.13
CA HIS A 260 0.72 -0.60 24.70
C HIS A 260 1.26 0.80 24.41
N CYS A 261 2.17 1.32 25.24
CA CYS A 261 2.81 2.60 25.00
C CYS A 261 3.61 2.60 23.69
N ARG A 262 4.39 1.54 23.43
CA ARG A 262 5.12 1.35 22.16
C ARG A 262 4.17 1.24 20.98
N ARG A 263 3.09 0.45 21.06
CA ARG A 263 2.08 0.32 19.98
C ARG A 263 1.35 1.64 19.68
N LEU A 264 0.94 2.38 20.70
CA LEU A 264 0.28 3.69 20.51
C LEU A 264 1.21 4.67 19.80
N LEU A 265 2.48 4.73 20.23
CA LEU A 265 3.48 5.56 19.58
C LEU A 265 3.79 5.05 18.18
N ALA A 266 3.97 3.75 17.95
CA ALA A 266 4.12 3.12 16.63
C ALA A 266 3.01 3.54 15.65
N ALA A 267 1.74 3.42 16.06
CA ALA A 267 0.59 3.86 15.28
C ALA A 267 0.56 5.38 15.00
N ALA A 268 1.33 6.18 15.76
CA ALA A 268 1.55 7.61 15.55
C ALA A 268 2.90 7.95 14.91
N GLY A 269 3.76 6.96 14.72
CA GLY A 269 5.14 7.07 14.24
C GLY A 269 6.24 6.86 15.28
N GLY A 270 6.19 5.77 16.04
CA GLY A 270 7.30 5.20 16.80
C GLY A 270 7.80 5.98 18.02
N VAL A 271 8.61 5.29 18.84
CA VAL A 271 9.33 5.86 20.00
C VAL A 271 10.36 6.92 19.57
N THR A 272 10.78 6.91 18.31
CA THR A 272 11.66 7.91 17.69
C THR A 272 10.93 9.09 17.03
N GLY A 273 9.59 9.10 17.03
CA GLY A 273 8.78 10.10 16.31
C GLY A 273 8.80 9.97 14.78
N ARG A 274 9.36 8.89 14.22
CA ARG A 274 9.33 8.56 12.78
C ARG A 274 8.29 7.48 12.48
N ASN A 275 7.32 7.80 11.62
CA ASN A 275 6.40 6.81 11.03
C ASN A 275 7.15 5.82 10.14
N LEU A 276 7.47 4.62 10.65
CA LEU A 276 8.19 3.58 9.91
C LEU A 276 7.28 2.66 9.08
N SER A 277 5.97 2.92 9.00
CA SER A 277 5.03 2.02 8.30
C SER A 277 5.33 1.89 6.79
N TYR A 278 6.16 2.74 6.21
CA TYR A 278 6.64 2.62 4.82
C TYR A 278 7.65 1.47 4.61
N LEU A 279 8.20 0.92 5.69
CA LEU A 279 9.14 -0.20 5.72
C LEU A 279 8.51 -1.54 6.16
N HIS A 280 7.19 -1.57 6.42
CA HIS A 280 6.46 -2.79 6.76
C HIS A 280 6.75 -3.92 5.74
N PRO A 281 6.91 -5.19 6.15
CA PRO A 281 7.33 -6.29 5.27
C PRO A 281 6.44 -6.44 4.03
N ASP A 282 5.11 -6.32 4.17
CA ASP A 282 4.15 -6.30 3.05
C ASP A 282 4.42 -5.23 1.97
N ARG A 283 5.26 -4.22 2.25
CA ARG A 283 5.67 -3.15 1.32
C ARG A 283 7.07 -3.36 0.75
N LEU A 284 7.91 -4.18 1.39
CA LEU A 284 9.25 -4.52 0.93
C LEU A 284 9.19 -5.43 -0.31
N ARG A 285 9.98 -5.15 -1.36
CA ARG A 285 10.22 -6.09 -2.47
C ARG A 285 11.71 -6.08 -2.82
N VAL A 286 12.12 -7.00 -3.68
CA VAL A 286 13.50 -7.07 -4.21
C VAL A 286 13.94 -5.70 -4.75
N GLY A 287 15.16 -5.28 -4.41
CA GLY A 287 15.72 -3.94 -4.65
C GLY A 287 15.31 -2.87 -3.63
N GLY A 288 14.39 -3.17 -2.71
CA GLY A 288 13.97 -2.29 -1.63
C GLY A 288 14.77 -2.48 -0.36
N VAL A 289 14.98 -1.39 0.39
CA VAL A 289 15.51 -1.37 1.75
C VAL A 289 14.39 -1.71 2.73
N GLY A 290 14.64 -2.67 3.63
CA GLY A 290 13.73 -3.09 4.68
C GLY A 290 14.43 -3.35 6.00
N VAL A 291 13.64 -3.72 7.01
CA VAL A 291 14.16 -4.26 8.27
C VAL A 291 13.95 -5.78 8.27
N PHE A 292 14.98 -6.51 8.71
CA PHE A 292 14.97 -7.96 8.78
C PHE A 292 15.56 -8.45 10.09
N ALA A 293 15.18 -9.66 10.50
CA ALA A 293 15.73 -10.33 11.67
C ALA A 293 15.84 -11.84 11.41
N GLY A 294 16.64 -12.52 12.24
CA GLY A 294 16.66 -13.97 12.28
C GLY A 294 15.50 -14.50 13.14
N ASP A 295 14.88 -15.58 12.70
CA ASP A 295 13.88 -16.32 13.48
C ASP A 295 14.37 -16.72 14.88
N TRP A 296 15.63 -17.09 15.03
CA TRP A 296 16.29 -17.40 16.30
C TRP A 296 16.35 -16.22 17.29
N ALA A 297 16.15 -14.98 16.84
CA ALA A 297 16.06 -13.80 17.71
C ALA A 297 14.65 -13.54 18.25
N ALA A 298 13.65 -14.32 17.81
CA ALA A 298 12.26 -14.23 18.26
C ALA A 298 12.12 -14.56 19.76
N ILE A 299 11.75 -13.56 20.56
CA ILE A 299 11.33 -13.76 21.95
C ILE A 299 9.80 -13.74 21.99
N PRO A 300 9.12 -14.80 22.46
CA PRO A 300 7.69 -14.76 22.67
C PRO A 300 7.36 -13.78 23.79
N ALA A 301 6.61 -12.72 23.50
CA ALA A 301 6.10 -11.82 24.52
C ALA A 301 4.97 -12.51 25.33
N PRO A 302 4.73 -12.09 26.59
CA PRO A 302 3.60 -12.57 27.39
C PRO A 302 2.22 -12.45 26.73
N SER A 303 2.10 -11.60 25.71
CA SER A 303 0.89 -11.37 24.90
C SER A 303 0.71 -12.34 23.71
N GLY A 304 1.61 -13.31 23.53
CA GLY A 304 1.61 -14.21 22.38
C GLY A 304 2.15 -13.59 21.08
N GLN A 305 2.49 -12.30 21.08
CA GLN A 305 3.18 -11.66 19.96
C GLN A 305 4.68 -11.95 20.01
N THR A 306 5.30 -12.21 18.86
CA THR A 306 6.77 -12.30 18.76
C THR A 306 7.38 -10.91 18.85
N ARG A 307 8.42 -10.76 19.67
CA ARG A 307 9.27 -9.56 19.71
C ARG A 307 10.68 -9.88 19.25
N LEU A 308 11.33 -8.89 18.67
CA LEU A 308 12.69 -9.00 18.15
C LEU A 308 13.58 -7.99 18.87
N PRO A 309 14.57 -8.41 19.67
CA PRO A 309 15.47 -7.49 20.37
C PRO A 309 16.21 -6.55 19.41
N VAL A 310 16.58 -7.07 18.23
CA VAL A 310 17.31 -6.33 17.20
C VAL A 310 16.71 -6.64 15.83
N GLY A 311 16.42 -5.59 15.06
CA GLY A 311 16.23 -5.64 13.61
C GLY A 311 17.42 -5.03 12.87
N PHE A 312 17.68 -5.49 11.67
CA PHE A 312 18.81 -5.09 10.82
C PHE A 312 18.30 -4.43 9.55
N VAL A 313 18.94 -3.33 9.12
CA VAL A 313 18.58 -2.67 7.84
C VAL A 313 19.38 -3.25 6.69
N GLY A 314 18.71 -3.68 5.63
CA GLY A 314 19.34 -4.20 4.41
C GLY A 314 18.49 -4.03 3.17
N VAL A 315 19.08 -4.26 2.00
CA VAL A 315 18.37 -4.31 0.71
C VAL A 315 17.95 -5.75 0.45
N LEU A 316 16.66 -6.01 0.27
CA LEU A 316 16.17 -7.34 -0.12
C LEU A 316 16.66 -7.64 -1.54
N THR A 317 17.50 -8.65 -1.74
CA THR A 317 18.03 -9.04 -3.06
C THR A 317 17.31 -10.25 -3.64
N GLY A 318 16.62 -11.04 -2.82
CA GLY A 318 15.83 -12.18 -3.30
C GLY A 318 15.24 -13.00 -2.16
N SER A 319 14.93 -14.26 -2.46
CA SER A 319 14.53 -15.26 -1.49
C SER A 319 15.16 -16.62 -1.80
N TRP A 320 15.52 -17.39 -0.78
CA TRP A 320 16.08 -18.73 -0.90
C TRP A 320 15.37 -19.67 0.07
N ASN A 321 14.85 -20.80 -0.43
CA ASN A 321 14.03 -21.76 0.33
C ASN A 321 12.89 -21.12 1.15
N GLY A 322 12.28 -20.05 0.64
CA GLY A 322 11.19 -19.30 1.29
C GLY A 322 11.65 -18.20 2.24
N PHE A 323 12.93 -18.14 2.60
CA PHE A 323 13.52 -17.11 3.45
C PHE A 323 14.06 -15.95 2.65
N ALA A 324 14.10 -14.76 3.25
CA ALA A 324 14.59 -13.55 2.60
C ALA A 324 16.12 -13.57 2.48
N VAL A 325 16.64 -12.96 1.41
CA VAL A 325 18.07 -12.75 1.20
C VAL A 325 18.33 -11.26 1.14
N PHE A 326 19.23 -10.75 1.98
CA PHE A 326 19.51 -9.31 2.10
C PHE A 326 20.99 -9.02 1.82
N THR A 327 21.29 -7.89 1.19
CA THR A 327 22.61 -7.26 1.32
C THR A 327 22.58 -6.20 2.41
N CYS A 328 23.67 -6.11 3.18
CA CYS A 328 23.80 -5.16 4.27
C CYS A 328 25.21 -4.58 4.36
N THR A 329 25.36 -3.42 5.02
CA THR A 329 26.68 -2.80 5.20
C THR A 329 27.51 -3.56 6.22
N ARG A 330 28.84 -3.39 6.21
CA ARG A 330 29.75 -3.97 7.22
C ARG A 330 29.28 -3.74 8.66
N GLN A 331 28.82 -2.52 8.99
CA GLN A 331 28.32 -2.19 10.33
C GLN A 331 27.12 -3.07 10.74
N VAL A 332 26.22 -3.37 9.81
CA VAL A 332 25.08 -4.24 10.06
C VAL A 332 25.52 -5.70 10.17
N ALA A 333 26.46 -6.16 9.35
CA ALA A 333 27.06 -7.49 9.46
C ALA A 333 27.81 -7.71 10.79
N GLU A 334 28.56 -6.72 11.27
CA GLU A 334 29.21 -6.73 12.59
C GLU A 334 28.19 -6.81 13.73
N ALA A 335 27.05 -6.11 13.61
CA ALA A 335 25.97 -6.20 14.58
C ALA A 335 25.23 -7.56 14.54
N ILE A 336 25.09 -8.18 13.37
CA ILE A 336 24.55 -9.54 13.23
C ILE A 336 25.44 -10.56 13.95
N VAL A 337 26.76 -10.51 13.74
CA VAL A 337 27.73 -11.36 14.45
C VAL A 337 27.63 -11.16 15.97
N ALA A 338 27.52 -9.90 16.43
CA ALA A 338 27.45 -9.58 17.85
C ALA A 338 26.14 -10.04 18.52
N ASP A 339 24.98 -9.85 17.87
CA ASP A 339 23.70 -10.34 18.40
C ASP A 339 23.65 -11.89 18.44
N GLN A 340 24.25 -12.54 17.45
CA GLN A 340 24.33 -14.00 17.38
C GLN A 340 25.15 -14.59 18.53
N GLN A 341 26.31 -14.00 18.83
CA GLN A 341 27.11 -14.36 20.00
C GLN A 341 26.35 -14.10 21.31
N LEU A 342 25.61 -13.00 21.42
CA LEU A 342 24.80 -12.68 22.60
C LEU A 342 23.68 -13.70 22.85
N GLN A 343 22.99 -14.18 21.80
CA GLN A 343 21.98 -15.21 21.96
C GLN A 343 22.59 -16.58 22.30
N ARG A 344 23.77 -16.93 21.77
CA ARG A 344 24.53 -18.14 22.20
C ARG A 344 24.86 -18.08 23.69
N GLU A 345 25.34 -16.95 24.19
CA GLU A 345 25.64 -16.73 25.61
C GLU A 345 24.39 -16.81 26.51
N ARG A 346 23.25 -16.27 26.05
CA ARG A 346 21.96 -16.40 26.74
C ARG A 346 21.48 -17.86 26.79
N HIS A 347 21.55 -18.58 25.68
CA HIS A 347 21.13 -19.98 25.63
C HIS A 347 22.00 -20.85 26.53
N ARG A 348 23.33 -20.66 26.48
CA ARG A 348 24.30 -21.29 27.40
C ARG A 348 23.95 -21.05 28.87
N THR A 349 23.65 -19.80 29.23
CA THR A 349 23.30 -19.41 30.61
C THR A 349 22.01 -20.10 31.06
N TRP A 350 20.98 -20.09 30.22
CA TRP A 350 19.70 -20.77 30.48
C TRP A 350 19.84 -22.28 30.65
N LEU A 351 20.74 -22.94 29.92
CA LEU A 351 21.04 -24.36 30.08
C LEU A 351 21.73 -24.63 31.44
N ILE A 352 22.69 -23.80 31.82
CA ILE A 352 23.39 -23.89 33.11
C ILE A 352 22.42 -23.65 34.28
N ASP A 353 21.53 -22.67 34.18
CA ASP A 353 20.49 -22.38 35.18
C ASP A 353 19.49 -23.54 35.34
N ARG A 354 19.31 -24.36 34.29
CA ARG A 354 18.54 -25.62 34.32
C ARG A 354 19.35 -26.84 34.79
N GLY A 355 20.57 -26.62 35.28
CA GLY A 355 21.43 -27.67 35.84
C GLY A 355 22.22 -28.49 34.83
N ARG A 356 22.37 -28.03 33.58
CA ARG A 356 23.36 -28.60 32.66
C ARG A 356 24.78 -28.30 33.17
N ARG A 357 25.70 -29.23 32.92
CA ARG A 357 27.14 -28.97 33.14
C ARG A 357 27.63 -28.00 32.04
N PRO A 358 28.62 -27.13 32.32
CA PRO A 358 29.15 -26.18 31.33
C PRO A 358 29.48 -26.84 29.98
N ASP A 359 30.27 -27.92 29.97
CA ASP A 359 30.68 -28.61 28.75
C ASP A 359 29.50 -29.22 27.95
N ASP A 360 28.45 -29.68 28.64
CA ASP A 360 27.23 -30.17 27.99
C ASP A 360 26.41 -29.01 27.40
N ALA A 361 26.38 -27.86 28.10
CA ALA A 361 25.69 -26.67 27.65
C ALA A 361 26.40 -26.01 26.45
N ASP A 362 27.73 -25.97 26.44
CA ASP A 362 28.52 -25.50 25.30
C ASP A 362 28.24 -26.35 24.06
N ARG A 363 28.25 -27.68 24.19
CA ARG A 363 27.92 -28.60 23.09
C ARG A 363 26.45 -28.47 22.63
N GLU A 364 25.49 -28.37 23.56
CA GLU A 364 24.07 -28.20 23.22
C GLU A 364 23.82 -26.85 22.52
N VAL A 365 24.58 -25.79 22.86
CA VAL A 365 24.59 -24.51 22.12
C VAL A 365 25.17 -24.67 20.71
N ASP A 366 26.31 -25.34 20.54
CA ASP A 366 26.91 -25.59 19.23
C ASP A 366 26.03 -26.47 18.32
N GLU A 367 25.33 -27.46 18.89
CA GLU A 367 24.35 -28.30 18.17
C GLU A 367 23.08 -27.51 17.78
N SER A 368 22.72 -26.47 18.55
CA SER A 368 21.51 -25.64 18.30
C SER A 368 21.75 -24.42 17.39
N MET A 369 22.96 -23.87 17.39
CA MET A 369 23.30 -22.60 16.75
C MET A 369 24.72 -22.68 16.21
N ALA A 370 24.93 -22.26 14.95
CA ALA A 370 26.25 -22.14 14.34
C ALA A 370 27.17 -21.21 15.17
N THR A 371 28.48 -21.20 14.92
CA THR A 371 29.36 -20.12 15.41
C THR A 371 29.60 -19.09 14.31
N MET A 372 29.37 -17.81 14.59
CA MET A 372 29.61 -16.71 13.63
C MET A 372 30.77 -15.82 14.08
N ARG A 373 31.71 -15.51 13.19
CA ARG A 373 32.84 -14.61 13.47
C ARG A 373 33.43 -13.99 12.22
N PHE A 374 34.05 -12.81 12.35
CA PHE A 374 34.90 -12.26 11.29
C PHE A 374 36.28 -12.95 11.28
N ALA A 375 36.80 -13.19 10.08
CA ALA A 375 38.17 -13.61 9.81
C ALA A 375 38.78 -12.64 8.78
N GLY A 376 39.29 -11.51 9.26
CA GLY A 376 39.58 -10.36 8.39
C GLY A 376 38.27 -9.72 7.95
N ASP A 377 38.03 -9.66 6.64
CA ASP A 377 36.81 -9.12 6.06
C ASP A 377 35.77 -10.21 5.73
N THR A 378 36.11 -11.49 5.80
CA THR A 378 35.15 -12.59 5.56
C THR A 378 34.40 -12.92 6.85
N ILE A 379 33.07 -13.05 6.79
CA ILE A 379 32.29 -13.69 7.86
C ILE A 379 32.46 -15.21 7.69
N VAL A 380 33.01 -15.87 8.71
CA VAL A 380 33.10 -17.32 8.80
C VAL A 380 31.96 -17.82 9.67
N VAL A 381 31.24 -18.79 9.12
CA VAL A 381 30.08 -19.44 9.71
C VAL A 381 30.42 -20.91 9.87
N ASP A 382 30.48 -21.38 11.11
CA ASP A 382 30.76 -22.77 11.43
C ASP A 382 29.44 -23.49 11.74
N GLU A 383 28.94 -24.26 10.77
CA GLU A 383 27.67 -25.01 10.83
C GLU A 383 27.92 -26.50 11.11
N THR A 384 29.16 -26.89 11.39
CA THR A 384 29.59 -28.29 11.47
C THR A 384 28.88 -29.06 12.59
N ALA A 385 28.69 -28.43 13.75
CA ALA A 385 27.95 -29.01 14.87
C ALA A 385 26.42 -29.05 14.65
N VAL A 386 25.86 -28.04 13.99
CA VAL A 386 24.41 -27.95 13.69
C VAL A 386 23.98 -28.96 12.62
N SER A 387 24.80 -29.13 11.59
CA SER A 387 24.52 -30.01 10.45
C SER A 387 24.99 -31.46 10.66
N GLY A 388 25.98 -31.67 11.53
CA GLY A 388 26.72 -32.93 11.65
C GLY A 388 27.70 -33.21 10.50
N ASP A 389 27.90 -32.26 9.59
CA ASP A 389 28.83 -32.34 8.46
C ASP A 389 30.14 -31.58 8.78
N PRO A 390 31.31 -32.24 8.85
CA PRO A 390 32.57 -31.60 9.18
C PRO A 390 33.05 -30.55 8.15
N ASP A 391 32.51 -30.55 6.93
CA ASP A 391 32.87 -29.60 5.87
C ASP A 391 31.90 -28.41 5.77
N ALA A 392 30.84 -28.35 6.61
CA ALA A 392 29.82 -27.30 6.62
C ALA A 392 30.32 -25.97 7.23
N VAL A 393 31.24 -25.30 6.53
CA VAL A 393 31.78 -23.98 6.89
C VAL A 393 31.51 -22.95 5.80
N THR A 394 30.43 -22.20 5.95
CA THR A 394 30.04 -21.11 5.04
C THR A 394 30.95 -19.88 5.22
N ARG A 395 31.32 -19.24 4.11
CA ARG A 395 32.15 -18.03 4.08
C ARG A 395 31.45 -16.94 3.27
N ILE A 396 31.17 -15.81 3.91
CA ILE A 396 30.51 -14.66 3.29
C ILE A 396 31.58 -13.56 3.14
N GLU A 397 32.06 -13.40 1.92
CA GLU A 397 32.94 -12.29 1.54
C GLU A 397 32.10 -11.04 1.19
N PRO A 398 32.63 -9.83 1.41
CA PRO A 398 31.98 -8.62 0.92
C PRO A 398 32.02 -8.56 -0.62
N ASP A 399 30.99 -7.97 -1.21
CA ASP A 399 30.96 -7.63 -2.63
C ASP A 399 31.90 -6.43 -2.96
N PRO A 400 32.06 -6.05 -4.24
CA PRO A 400 32.92 -4.92 -4.62
C PRO A 400 32.52 -3.56 -4.03
N ASP A 401 31.28 -3.40 -3.55
CA ASP A 401 30.78 -2.21 -2.86
C ASP A 401 30.94 -2.30 -1.33
N GLY A 402 31.51 -3.40 -0.81
CA GLY A 402 31.73 -3.63 0.61
C GLY A 402 30.50 -4.14 1.37
N GLN A 403 29.48 -4.66 0.67
CA GLN A 403 28.25 -5.18 1.27
C GLN A 403 28.31 -6.70 1.45
N TYR A 404 27.64 -7.18 2.49
CA TYR A 404 27.56 -8.60 2.83
C TYR A 404 26.19 -9.15 2.46
N THR A 405 26.16 -10.21 1.65
CA THR A 405 24.93 -10.95 1.36
C THR A 405 24.65 -11.95 2.47
N VAL A 406 23.66 -11.66 3.31
CA VAL A 406 23.14 -12.61 4.30
C VAL A 406 21.98 -13.39 3.66
N MET A 407 22.19 -14.69 3.50
CA MET A 407 21.27 -15.60 2.80
C MET A 407 20.70 -16.65 3.75
N GLY A 408 19.60 -17.28 3.32
CA GLY A 408 19.03 -18.42 4.03
C GLY A 408 19.98 -19.63 4.00
N GLY A 409 19.92 -20.44 5.06
CA GLY A 409 20.76 -21.63 5.28
C GLY A 409 20.31 -22.33 6.56
N SER A 410 21.23 -22.62 7.48
CA SER A 410 20.88 -22.90 8.89
C SER A 410 20.25 -21.68 9.60
N TRP A 411 20.21 -20.53 8.94
CA TRP A 411 19.69 -19.27 9.46
C TRP A 411 18.49 -18.84 8.60
N THR A 412 17.37 -18.50 9.23
CA THR A 412 16.17 -18.13 8.48
C THR A 412 15.85 -16.65 8.68
N TRP A 413 16.23 -15.85 7.68
CA TRP A 413 16.02 -14.40 7.68
C TRP A 413 14.60 -14.09 7.22
N GLN A 414 13.93 -13.24 7.99
CA GLN A 414 12.58 -12.78 7.73
C GLN A 414 12.57 -11.26 7.62
N ALA A 415 11.79 -10.73 6.68
CA ALA A 415 11.45 -9.31 6.70
C ALA A 415 10.41 -9.09 7.80
N VAL A 416 10.63 -8.09 8.67
CA VAL A 416 9.86 -7.89 9.91
C VAL A 416 9.33 -6.47 9.98
N ASP A 417 8.23 -6.22 10.71
CA ASP A 417 7.80 -4.84 10.93
C ASP A 417 8.85 -4.15 11.82
N PRO A 418 9.40 -2.99 11.42
CA PRO A 418 10.24 -2.17 12.30
C PRO A 418 9.66 -1.90 13.70
N HIS A 419 8.34 -2.00 13.90
CA HIS A 419 7.69 -1.82 15.20
C HIS A 419 7.73 -3.06 16.11
N ASP A 420 8.03 -4.26 15.57
CA ASP A 420 8.25 -5.48 16.35
C ASP A 420 9.69 -5.55 16.90
N CYS A 421 10.57 -4.69 16.39
CA CYS A 421 11.97 -4.55 16.80
C CYS A 421 12.12 -3.59 17.98
N GLU A 422 12.80 -4.00 19.06
CA GLU A 422 13.13 -3.10 20.18
C GLU A 422 14.25 -2.11 19.82
N ASN A 423 15.20 -2.54 18.99
CA ASN A 423 16.26 -1.71 18.42
C ASN A 423 16.42 -2.03 16.92
N ILE A 424 16.89 -1.06 16.13
CA ILE A 424 17.15 -1.25 14.70
C ILE A 424 18.56 -0.76 14.38
N ILE A 425 19.41 -1.65 13.86
CA ILE A 425 20.79 -1.35 13.47
C ILE A 425 20.88 -1.12 11.96
N GLY A 426 21.43 0.04 11.58
CA GLY A 426 21.63 0.47 10.20
C GLY A 426 20.94 1.79 9.89
N VAL A 427 21.13 2.30 8.66
CA VAL A 427 20.60 3.61 8.25
C VAL A 427 19.24 3.43 7.58
N LEU A 428 18.17 3.76 8.31
CA LEU A 428 16.81 3.76 7.77
C LEU A 428 16.67 4.83 6.65
N PRO A 429 16.13 4.49 5.48
CA PRO A 429 15.92 5.43 4.38
C PRO A 429 14.78 6.40 4.71
N ALA A 430 14.71 7.55 4.03
CA ALA A 430 13.54 8.44 4.16
C ALA A 430 12.28 7.81 3.54
N PRO A 431 11.05 8.21 3.96
CA PRO A 431 9.82 7.80 3.28
C PRO A 431 9.86 8.13 1.79
N GLY A 432 9.60 7.12 0.95
CA GLY A 432 9.71 7.20 -0.51
C GLY A 432 11.09 6.83 -1.07
N ALA A 433 12.14 6.80 -0.23
CA ALA A 433 13.49 6.38 -0.62
C ALA A 433 13.78 4.90 -0.29
N GLN A 434 12.86 4.20 0.40
CA GLN A 434 13.04 2.78 0.73
C GLN A 434 12.95 1.84 -0.47
N GLN A 435 12.48 2.31 -1.61
CA GLN A 435 12.36 1.47 -2.79
C GLN A 435 12.58 2.29 -4.05
N GLN A 436 13.66 1.98 -4.75
CA GLN A 436 13.88 2.52 -6.08
C GLN A 436 12.90 1.85 -7.03
N PHE A 437 11.94 2.64 -7.52
CA PHE A 437 11.13 2.28 -8.68
C PHE A 437 11.46 3.25 -9.80
N VAL A 438 11.59 2.75 -11.03
CA VAL A 438 11.60 3.61 -12.21
C VAL A 438 10.17 3.76 -12.70
N GLU A 439 9.67 4.99 -12.78
CA GLU A 439 8.40 5.27 -13.47
C GLU A 439 8.68 5.44 -14.96
N LEU A 440 8.12 4.54 -15.77
CA LEU A 440 8.33 4.54 -17.22
C LEU A 440 7.71 5.81 -17.83
N PRO A 441 8.51 6.69 -18.47
CA PRO A 441 8.13 8.08 -18.71
C PRO A 441 6.97 8.25 -19.68
N HIS A 442 6.69 7.29 -20.56
CA HIS A 442 5.56 7.36 -21.47
C HIS A 442 4.30 6.69 -20.92
N THR A 443 4.40 5.65 -20.10
CA THR A 443 3.26 4.85 -19.63
C THR A 443 2.81 5.10 -18.19
N GLY A 444 3.69 5.65 -17.34
CA GLY A 444 3.43 5.79 -15.90
C GLY A 444 3.42 4.45 -15.15
N LEU A 445 3.81 3.34 -15.80
CA LEU A 445 4.06 2.07 -15.11
C LEU A 445 5.29 2.25 -14.23
N ARG A 446 5.18 1.90 -12.95
CA ARG A 446 6.34 1.79 -12.06
C ARG A 446 6.89 0.38 -12.15
N VAL A 447 8.19 0.26 -12.38
CA VAL A 447 8.92 -1.01 -12.47
C VAL A 447 10.04 -1.06 -11.43
N PRO A 448 10.47 -2.26 -10.97
CA PRO A 448 11.59 -2.40 -10.02
C PRO A 448 12.88 -1.78 -10.54
N HIS A 449 13.12 -1.90 -11.85
CA HIS A 449 14.24 -1.31 -12.56
C HIS A 449 13.90 -1.19 -14.04
N ASP A 450 14.54 -0.26 -14.74
CA ASP A 450 14.41 -0.11 -16.20
C ASP A 450 15.46 -0.91 -16.99
N ARG A 451 16.29 -1.73 -16.33
CA ARG A 451 17.22 -2.67 -16.99
C ARG A 451 16.54 -3.64 -17.94
N LEU A 452 15.30 -4.04 -17.64
CA LEU A 452 14.47 -4.87 -18.51
C LEU A 452 13.67 -3.96 -19.44
N ARG A 453 13.95 -4.02 -20.75
CA ARG A 453 13.35 -3.16 -21.78
C ARG A 453 12.86 -4.01 -22.95
N VAL A 454 11.89 -3.50 -23.70
CA VAL A 454 11.61 -4.00 -25.05
C VAL A 454 12.58 -3.31 -26.02
N THR A 455 13.31 -4.10 -26.82
CA THR A 455 14.32 -3.59 -27.78
C THR A 455 13.86 -3.67 -29.24
N ASP A 456 12.86 -4.51 -29.54
CA ASP A 456 12.28 -4.67 -30.87
C ASP A 456 10.80 -5.07 -30.75
N VAL A 457 9.96 -4.63 -31.67
CA VAL A 457 8.54 -5.01 -31.76
C VAL A 457 8.14 -5.17 -33.22
N ARG A 458 7.83 -6.41 -33.62
CA ARG A 458 7.42 -6.76 -34.98
C ARG A 458 5.96 -7.14 -35.02
N ALA A 459 5.24 -6.72 -36.05
CA ALA A 459 3.94 -7.29 -36.38
C ALA A 459 4.18 -8.61 -37.13
N LEU A 460 3.45 -9.67 -36.75
CA LEU A 460 3.45 -10.94 -37.45
C LEU A 460 2.21 -11.02 -38.36
N PRO A 461 2.33 -11.57 -39.58
CA PRO A 461 1.17 -11.76 -40.45
C PRO A 461 0.22 -12.79 -39.85
N GLY A 462 -1.05 -12.42 -39.68
CA GLY A 462 -2.08 -13.27 -39.08
C GLY A 462 -3.43 -12.56 -39.02
N THR A 463 -4.48 -13.31 -38.73
CA THR A 463 -5.82 -12.78 -38.38
C THR A 463 -6.29 -13.54 -37.14
N PRO A 464 -6.39 -12.90 -35.96
CA PRO A 464 -6.07 -11.49 -35.69
C PRO A 464 -4.57 -11.16 -35.86
N PRO A 465 -4.21 -9.88 -36.06
CA PRO A 465 -2.82 -9.46 -36.16
C PRO A 465 -2.10 -9.61 -34.82
N THR A 466 -1.05 -10.42 -34.80
CA THR A 466 -0.23 -10.65 -33.60
C THR A 466 1.06 -9.84 -33.65
N SER A 467 1.70 -9.69 -32.49
CA SER A 467 2.97 -8.97 -32.36
C SER A 467 3.96 -9.75 -31.52
N LEU A 468 5.23 -9.65 -31.90
CA LEU A 468 6.37 -10.24 -31.22
C LEU A 468 7.24 -9.10 -30.68
N ALA A 469 7.44 -9.08 -29.37
CA ALA A 469 8.31 -8.12 -28.69
C ALA A 469 9.53 -8.83 -28.11
N THR A 470 10.72 -8.33 -28.42
CA THR A 470 11.97 -8.83 -27.83
C THR A 470 12.24 -8.09 -26.53
N LEU A 471 12.30 -8.82 -25.41
CA LEU A 471 12.74 -8.29 -24.12
C LEU A 471 14.25 -8.49 -23.97
N ALA A 472 14.94 -7.44 -23.54
CA ALA A 472 16.34 -7.46 -23.20
C ALA A 472 16.56 -6.98 -21.76
N LEU A 473 17.52 -7.60 -21.07
CA LEU A 473 18.04 -7.17 -19.78
C LEU A 473 19.45 -6.62 -20.03
N ASP A 474 19.70 -5.35 -19.71
CA ASP A 474 20.96 -4.65 -20.02
C ASP A 474 21.39 -4.84 -21.49
N ASP A 475 20.46 -4.53 -22.39
CA ASP A 475 20.55 -4.69 -23.86
C ASP A 475 20.81 -6.12 -24.38
N THR A 476 20.96 -7.12 -23.50
CA THR A 476 21.08 -8.54 -23.85
C THR A 476 19.69 -9.18 -23.99
N PRO A 477 19.30 -9.73 -25.16
CA PRO A 477 17.99 -10.37 -25.34
C PRO A 477 17.79 -11.57 -24.42
N VAL A 478 16.75 -11.52 -23.57
CA VAL A 478 16.47 -12.54 -22.54
C VAL A 478 15.18 -13.31 -22.77
N ALA A 479 14.17 -12.71 -23.41
CA ALA A 479 12.88 -13.34 -23.70
C ALA A 479 12.20 -12.74 -24.93
N GLU A 480 11.22 -13.45 -25.46
CA GLU A 480 10.29 -12.99 -26.50
C GLU A 480 8.85 -13.05 -25.96
N ALA A 481 8.08 -11.99 -26.15
CA ALA A 481 6.67 -11.94 -25.79
C ALA A 481 5.79 -11.90 -27.05
N HIS A 482 4.92 -12.89 -27.19
CA HIS A 482 3.96 -13.00 -28.28
C HIS A 482 2.58 -12.55 -27.80
N SER A 483 1.93 -11.61 -28.50
CA SER A 483 0.52 -11.28 -28.25
C SER A 483 -0.40 -12.26 -28.99
N GLY A 484 -1.19 -13.04 -28.26
CA GLY A 484 -2.28 -13.88 -28.78
C GLY A 484 -3.67 -13.35 -28.41
N GLU A 485 -4.72 -14.15 -28.63
CA GLU A 485 -6.08 -13.80 -28.23
C GLU A 485 -6.25 -13.76 -26.71
N ASP A 486 -5.58 -14.67 -25.99
CA ASP A 486 -5.63 -14.80 -24.52
C ASP A 486 -4.67 -13.85 -23.77
N GLY A 487 -4.04 -12.89 -24.45
CA GLY A 487 -3.07 -11.96 -23.86
C GLY A 487 -1.65 -12.15 -24.38
N PHE A 488 -0.65 -12.14 -23.50
CA PHE A 488 0.75 -12.33 -23.88
C PHE A 488 1.31 -13.69 -23.39
N HIS A 489 2.15 -14.29 -24.22
CA HIS A 489 2.92 -15.48 -23.86
C HIS A 489 4.41 -15.16 -23.91
N LEU A 490 5.11 -15.36 -22.79
CA LEU A 490 6.53 -15.11 -22.64
C LEU A 490 7.35 -16.40 -22.87
N SER A 491 8.21 -16.36 -23.88
CA SER A 491 9.14 -17.42 -24.28
C SER A 491 10.57 -17.04 -23.87
N PRO A 492 11.16 -17.66 -22.82
CA PRO A 492 12.54 -17.39 -22.43
C PRO A 492 13.54 -17.73 -23.54
N ARG A 493 14.51 -16.85 -23.77
CA ARG A 493 15.65 -17.07 -24.69
C ARG A 493 16.94 -17.44 -23.96
N SER A 494 17.01 -17.18 -22.66
CA SER A 494 18.17 -17.43 -21.81
C SER A 494 17.76 -18.15 -20.52
N ALA A 495 18.58 -19.12 -20.09
CA ALA A 495 18.41 -19.76 -18.79
C ALA A 495 18.54 -18.77 -17.61
N ALA A 496 19.25 -17.66 -17.81
CA ALA A 496 19.41 -16.59 -16.82
C ALA A 496 18.14 -15.73 -16.63
N PHE A 497 17.07 -15.95 -17.40
CA PHE A 497 15.80 -15.23 -17.27
C PHE A 497 14.60 -16.17 -17.43
N GLY A 498 14.46 -17.08 -16.47
CA GLY A 498 13.31 -17.98 -16.37
C GLY A 498 12.03 -17.31 -15.85
N ARG A 499 10.96 -18.12 -15.72
CA ARG A 499 9.63 -17.67 -15.28
C ARG A 499 9.64 -17.04 -13.88
N ASP A 500 10.54 -17.46 -13.01
CA ASP A 500 10.65 -16.95 -11.63
C ASP A 500 11.24 -15.53 -11.59
N HIS A 501 12.19 -15.23 -12.47
CA HIS A 501 12.75 -13.88 -12.66
C HIS A 501 11.66 -12.92 -13.16
N TRP A 502 10.85 -13.37 -14.13
CA TRP A 502 9.72 -12.61 -14.64
C TRP A 502 8.64 -12.40 -13.57
N THR A 503 8.29 -13.44 -12.81
CA THR A 503 7.34 -13.36 -11.69
C THR A 503 7.83 -12.39 -10.60
N THR A 504 9.13 -12.41 -10.30
CA THR A 504 9.78 -11.48 -9.38
C THR A 504 9.67 -10.04 -9.89
N TYR A 505 9.96 -9.79 -11.17
CA TYR A 505 9.81 -8.47 -11.80
C TYR A 505 8.37 -7.97 -11.74
N LEU A 506 7.39 -8.79 -12.13
CA LEU A 506 5.96 -8.49 -12.04
C LEU A 506 5.51 -8.15 -10.61
N SER A 507 6.04 -8.85 -9.60
CA SER A 507 5.66 -8.63 -8.19
C SER A 507 5.91 -7.20 -7.69
N GLY A 508 6.87 -6.49 -8.29
CA GLY A 508 7.17 -5.08 -8.03
C GLY A 508 6.56 -4.09 -9.03
N CYS A 509 6.00 -4.54 -10.16
CA CYS A 509 5.37 -3.64 -11.14
C CYS A 509 4.05 -3.05 -10.62
N ARG A 510 3.84 -1.74 -10.80
CA ARG A 510 2.59 -1.05 -10.38
C ARG A 510 2.05 -0.12 -11.46
N GLN A 511 0.79 -0.31 -11.82
CA GLN A 511 0.02 0.62 -12.67
C GLN A 511 -0.93 1.41 -11.76
N HIS A 512 -0.79 2.73 -11.71
CA HIS A 512 -1.58 3.61 -10.82
C HIS A 512 -1.59 3.15 -9.35
N GLY A 513 -0.46 2.65 -8.85
CA GLY A 513 -0.29 2.15 -7.48
C GLY A 513 -0.82 0.74 -7.22
N ARG A 514 -1.55 0.12 -8.15
CA ARG A 514 -2.05 -1.26 -8.04
C ARG A 514 -1.05 -2.26 -8.67
N PRO A 515 -0.94 -3.50 -8.18
CA PRO A 515 -0.19 -4.56 -8.86
C PRO A 515 -0.60 -4.65 -10.34
N ALA A 516 0.39 -4.62 -11.23
CA ALA A 516 0.15 -4.78 -12.66
C ALA A 516 0.18 -6.27 -13.03
N SER A 517 -0.80 -6.73 -13.82
CA SER A 517 -0.77 -8.07 -14.39
C SER A 517 0.32 -8.22 -15.45
N ASP A 518 0.71 -9.46 -15.74
CA ASP A 518 1.60 -9.82 -16.85
C ASP A 518 1.30 -9.05 -18.14
N THR A 519 0.03 -9.11 -18.56
CA THR A 519 -0.47 -8.45 -19.77
C THR A 519 -0.38 -6.92 -19.70
N GLN A 520 -0.62 -6.33 -18.53
CA GLN A 520 -0.47 -4.88 -18.33
C GLN A 520 0.99 -4.45 -18.40
N VAL A 521 1.92 -5.20 -17.80
CA VAL A 521 3.35 -4.90 -17.83
C VAL A 521 3.90 -5.03 -19.25
N LEU A 522 3.58 -6.11 -19.97
CA LEU A 522 4.04 -6.30 -21.35
C LEU A 522 3.43 -5.27 -22.30
N ALA A 523 2.13 -4.98 -22.20
CA ALA A 523 1.50 -3.91 -22.98
C ALA A 523 2.13 -2.53 -22.70
N ALA A 524 2.48 -2.23 -21.44
CA ALA A 524 3.16 -1.01 -21.06
C ALA A 524 4.60 -0.96 -21.59
N LEU A 525 5.41 -2.01 -21.44
CA LEU A 525 6.79 -2.06 -21.98
C LEU A 525 6.82 -1.91 -23.51
N ILE A 526 5.87 -2.53 -24.22
CA ILE A 526 5.71 -2.39 -25.68
C ILE A 526 5.29 -0.95 -26.05
N THR A 527 4.37 -0.36 -25.27
CA THR A 527 3.93 1.02 -25.47
C THR A 527 5.07 2.00 -25.22
N GLU A 528 5.84 1.80 -24.15
CA GLU A 528 7.02 2.58 -23.78
C GLU A 528 8.06 2.59 -24.91
N HIS A 529 8.35 1.43 -25.49
CA HIS A 529 9.25 1.31 -26.64
C HIS A 529 8.73 2.08 -27.87
N ARG A 530 7.48 1.83 -28.27
CA ARG A 530 6.86 2.45 -29.47
C ARG A 530 6.74 3.96 -29.33
N VAL A 531 6.29 4.45 -28.17
CA VAL A 531 6.15 5.88 -27.91
C VAL A 531 7.52 6.55 -27.80
N GLY A 532 8.51 5.89 -27.19
CA GLY A 532 9.89 6.39 -27.16
C GLY A 532 10.54 6.51 -28.55
N GLN A 533 10.28 5.55 -29.46
CA GLN A 533 10.67 5.67 -30.86
C GLN A 533 9.97 6.85 -31.55
N ALA A 534 8.64 6.96 -31.42
CA ALA A 534 7.87 8.05 -32.01
C ALA A 534 8.26 9.43 -31.46
N ALA A 535 8.63 9.53 -30.19
CA ALA A 535 9.10 10.76 -29.54
C ALA A 535 10.46 11.20 -30.10
N ARG A 536 11.41 10.26 -30.25
CA ARG A 536 12.70 10.54 -30.89
C ARG A 536 12.52 11.00 -32.34
N GLN A 537 11.67 10.32 -33.11
CA GLN A 537 11.38 10.69 -34.50
C GLN A 537 10.75 12.09 -34.57
N ALA A 538 9.75 12.39 -33.74
CA ALA A 538 9.11 13.71 -33.70
C ALA A 538 10.11 14.84 -33.37
N ILE A 539 11.06 14.60 -32.45
CA ILE A 539 12.13 15.56 -32.12
C ILE A 539 13.06 15.78 -33.33
N THR A 540 13.51 14.72 -33.98
CA THR A 540 14.31 14.80 -35.23
C THR A 540 13.57 15.58 -36.33
N ASP A 541 12.24 15.45 -36.40
CA ASP A 541 11.39 16.14 -37.36
C ASP A 541 11.04 17.60 -37.00
N GLY A 542 11.48 18.12 -35.85
CA GLY A 542 11.08 19.44 -35.34
C GLY A 542 9.59 19.54 -34.97
N ALA A 543 8.94 18.39 -34.80
CA ALA A 543 7.56 18.23 -34.38
C ALA A 543 7.47 18.06 -32.86
N VAL A 544 6.26 17.93 -32.34
CA VAL A 544 6.01 17.43 -30.98
C VAL A 544 5.04 16.27 -30.99
N LEU A 545 5.21 15.32 -30.07
CA LEU A 545 4.31 14.17 -29.97
C LEU A 545 3.09 14.54 -29.11
N THR A 546 1.88 14.28 -29.61
CA THR A 546 0.64 14.38 -28.84
C THR A 546 0.00 13.00 -28.69
N ARG A 547 -0.78 12.83 -27.62
CA ARG A 547 -1.58 11.62 -27.38
C ARG A 547 -2.97 11.95 -26.87
N LEU A 548 -3.91 11.09 -27.20
CA LEU A 548 -5.22 11.04 -26.57
C LEU A 548 -5.23 9.87 -25.61
N VAL A 549 -5.55 10.11 -24.33
CA VAL A 549 -5.78 9.04 -23.34
C VAL A 549 -7.27 8.93 -23.02
N ALA A 550 -7.70 7.72 -22.69
CA ALA A 550 -9.02 7.42 -22.14
C ALA A 550 -9.07 7.73 -20.64
N ALA A 551 -10.27 7.62 -20.04
CA ALA A 551 -10.49 7.93 -18.63
C ALA A 551 -9.75 6.99 -17.65
N ASP A 552 -9.40 5.78 -18.10
CA ASP A 552 -8.57 4.79 -17.40
C ASP A 552 -7.05 5.04 -17.56
N GLY A 553 -6.65 6.07 -18.31
CA GLY A 553 -5.26 6.37 -18.66
C GLY A 553 -4.75 5.63 -19.91
N THR A 554 -5.51 4.70 -20.48
CA THR A 554 -5.09 3.93 -21.67
C THR A 554 -4.89 4.86 -22.88
N MET A 555 -3.76 4.72 -23.57
CA MET A 555 -3.47 5.49 -24.78
C MET A 555 -4.38 5.04 -25.94
N VAL A 556 -5.08 6.00 -26.54
CA VAL A 556 -6.07 5.80 -27.62
C VAL A 556 -5.52 6.23 -28.97
N ARG A 557 -4.83 7.38 -29.01
CA ARG A 557 -4.15 7.92 -30.20
C ARG A 557 -2.77 8.43 -29.84
N LEU A 558 -1.88 8.41 -30.83
CA LEU A 558 -0.56 9.02 -30.79
C LEU A 558 -0.34 9.71 -32.14
N ARG A 559 -0.06 11.02 -32.16
CA ARG A 559 0.06 11.83 -33.37
C ARG A 559 1.24 12.81 -33.24
N PRO A 560 2.22 12.81 -34.16
CA PRO A 560 3.17 13.91 -34.24
C PRO A 560 2.46 15.16 -34.81
N VAL A 561 2.78 16.33 -34.25
CA VAL A 561 2.25 17.63 -34.66
C VAL A 561 3.41 18.53 -35.05
N TRP A 562 3.36 19.05 -36.28
CA TRP A 562 4.37 19.96 -36.81
C TRP A 562 3.72 21.27 -37.30
N PRO A 563 4.37 22.43 -37.07
CA PRO A 563 5.55 22.64 -36.21
C PRO A 563 5.20 22.52 -34.71
N ALA A 564 6.21 22.31 -33.86
CA ALA A 564 5.99 22.26 -32.41
C ALA A 564 5.42 23.59 -31.86
N PRO A 565 4.31 23.59 -31.08
CA PRO A 565 3.60 24.79 -30.66
C PRO A 565 4.41 25.62 -29.64
N ARG A 566 4.64 26.89 -29.98
CA ARG A 566 5.42 27.82 -29.15
C ARG A 566 4.51 28.75 -28.34
N GLY A 567 4.72 28.81 -27.03
CA GLY A 567 3.90 29.61 -26.11
C GLY A 567 2.59 28.92 -25.70
N HIS A 568 1.77 29.62 -24.90
CA HIS A 568 0.50 29.08 -24.37
C HIS A 568 -0.65 29.12 -25.40
N GLY A 569 -0.80 30.22 -26.15
CA GLY A 569 -1.87 30.39 -27.14
C GLY A 569 -1.88 29.28 -28.20
N ALA A 570 -0.73 29.03 -28.84
CA ALA A 570 -0.57 27.97 -29.84
C ALA A 570 -0.90 26.56 -29.30
N ARG A 571 -0.66 26.29 -28.01
CA ARG A 571 -1.04 25.02 -27.36
C ARG A 571 -2.54 24.93 -27.15
N THR A 572 -3.18 26.02 -26.74
CA THR A 572 -4.64 26.08 -26.57
C THR A 572 -5.36 25.89 -27.91
N GLN A 573 -4.89 26.55 -28.97
CA GLN A 573 -5.40 26.39 -30.34
C GLN A 573 -5.19 24.97 -30.86
N LEU A 574 -4.01 24.36 -30.63
CA LEU A 574 -3.78 22.96 -30.98
C LEU A 574 -4.71 22.00 -30.23
N GLY A 575 -4.98 22.26 -28.94
CA GLY A 575 -5.96 21.51 -28.15
C GLY A 575 -7.37 21.57 -28.75
N GLN A 576 -7.84 22.78 -29.08
CA GLN A 576 -9.13 23.02 -29.75
C GLN A 576 -9.22 22.39 -31.14
N LEU A 577 -8.08 22.29 -31.86
CA LEU A 577 -8.05 21.64 -33.16
C LEU A 577 -8.11 20.12 -33.05
N LEU A 578 -7.33 19.52 -32.14
CA LEU A 578 -7.33 18.07 -31.91
C LEU A 578 -8.68 17.56 -31.39
N GLN A 579 -9.41 18.38 -30.61
CA GLN A 579 -10.81 18.12 -30.26
C GLN A 579 -11.74 18.04 -31.49
N ARG A 580 -11.52 18.90 -32.49
CA ARG A 580 -12.37 19.00 -33.71
C ARG A 580 -12.01 17.98 -34.79
N GLU A 581 -10.71 17.72 -35.01
CA GLU A 581 -10.23 16.85 -36.09
C GLU A 581 -10.32 15.34 -35.79
N ASP A 582 -10.11 14.91 -34.53
CA ASP A 582 -10.04 13.49 -34.15
C ASP A 582 -10.89 13.21 -32.89
N PRO A 583 -12.23 13.43 -32.95
CA PRO A 583 -13.14 13.06 -31.87
C PRO A 583 -13.21 11.52 -31.74
N HIS A 584 -12.77 11.00 -30.60
CA HIS A 584 -12.79 9.56 -30.33
C HIS A 584 -13.76 9.23 -29.18
N PRO A 585 -14.66 8.24 -29.31
CA PRO A 585 -15.71 7.96 -28.31
C PRO A 585 -15.18 7.47 -26.95
N ARG A 586 -13.93 6.98 -26.90
CA ARG A 586 -13.21 6.66 -25.64
C ARG A 586 -12.22 7.74 -25.20
N GLY A 587 -12.06 8.81 -25.96
CA GLY A 587 -11.10 9.87 -25.65
C GLY A 587 -11.54 10.67 -24.45
N HIS A 588 -10.63 10.96 -23.52
CA HIS A 588 -10.90 11.79 -22.35
C HIS A 588 -9.97 13.01 -22.26
N LEU A 589 -8.69 12.85 -22.60
CA LEU A 589 -7.70 13.90 -22.40
C LEU A 589 -6.63 13.92 -23.50
N TRP A 590 -6.48 15.06 -24.18
CA TRP A 590 -5.33 15.34 -25.03
C TRP A 590 -4.15 15.82 -24.20
N GLN A 591 -2.98 15.25 -24.48
CA GLN A 591 -1.71 15.58 -23.86
C GLN A 591 -0.62 15.76 -24.92
N TRP A 592 0.43 16.51 -24.59
CA TRP A 592 1.60 16.72 -25.44
C TRP A 592 2.90 16.42 -24.68
N TRP A 593 3.91 15.94 -25.39
CA TRP A 593 5.20 15.53 -24.85
C TRP A 593 6.17 16.70 -24.74
N THR A 594 6.73 16.97 -23.56
CA THR A 594 7.71 18.06 -23.37
C THR A 594 9.16 17.66 -23.62
N GLY A 595 9.40 16.45 -24.10
CA GLY A 595 10.73 15.81 -24.12
C GLY A 595 11.01 14.95 -22.87
N THR A 596 10.32 15.21 -21.76
CA THR A 596 10.53 14.50 -20.47
C THR A 596 9.25 14.08 -19.75
N THR A 597 8.11 14.70 -20.04
CA THR A 597 6.83 14.34 -19.40
C THR A 597 5.64 14.71 -20.28
N TRP A 598 4.49 14.11 -20.01
CA TRP A 598 3.22 14.48 -20.63
C TRP A 598 2.61 15.68 -19.90
N LYS A 599 2.21 16.71 -20.66
CA LYS A 599 1.45 17.85 -20.15
C LYS A 599 0.06 17.88 -20.76
N HIS A 600 -0.91 18.32 -19.96
CA HIS A 600 -2.27 18.59 -20.43
C HIS A 600 -2.26 19.57 -21.61
N LEU A 601 -3.15 19.32 -22.56
CA LEU A 601 -3.37 20.18 -23.72
C LEU A 601 -4.84 20.62 -23.79
N ALA A 602 -5.77 19.66 -23.77
CA ALA A 602 -7.22 19.91 -23.71
C ALA A 602 -7.97 18.67 -23.19
N ALA A 603 -9.15 18.84 -22.59
CA ALA A 603 -10.08 17.73 -22.40
C ALA A 603 -10.65 17.27 -23.75
N ALA A 604 -11.00 16.01 -23.91
CA ALA A 604 -11.82 15.60 -25.05
C ALA A 604 -13.27 15.99 -24.77
N THR A 605 -13.94 16.64 -25.72
CA THR A 605 -15.36 16.99 -25.62
C THR A 605 -16.18 15.70 -25.63
N ASP A 606 -17.02 15.46 -24.62
CA ASP A 606 -18.02 14.39 -24.72
C ASP A 606 -19.04 14.79 -25.80
N PRO A 607 -19.18 14.02 -26.90
CA PRO A 607 -20.12 14.37 -27.98
C PRO A 607 -21.59 14.34 -27.54
N ARG A 608 -21.91 13.97 -26.29
CA ARG A 608 -23.28 13.87 -25.76
C ARG A 608 -23.79 15.10 -25.01
N THR A 609 -22.96 16.10 -24.70
CA THR A 609 -23.30 17.15 -23.73
C THR A 609 -23.53 18.55 -24.32
N THR A 610 -23.83 18.69 -25.61
CA THR A 610 -23.94 20.02 -26.27
C THR A 610 -25.38 20.39 -26.66
N THR A 611 -26.14 20.92 -25.70
CA THR A 611 -27.46 21.54 -25.95
C THR A 611 -27.68 22.71 -24.98
N ASP A 612 -27.58 23.97 -25.46
CA ASP A 612 -28.65 25.00 -25.44
C ASP A 612 -28.06 26.41 -25.78
N PRO A 613 -28.75 27.29 -26.56
CA PRO A 613 -28.21 28.60 -26.96
C PRO A 613 -29.03 29.84 -26.51
N ARG A 614 -28.39 31.04 -26.60
CA ARG A 614 -28.93 32.42 -26.45
C ARG A 614 -29.04 32.87 -24.97
N THR A 615 -28.83 34.13 -24.57
CA THR A 615 -29.02 35.48 -25.19
C THR A 615 -27.90 36.47 -24.75
N ALA A 616 -27.38 37.36 -25.61
CA ALA A 616 -27.77 38.79 -25.83
C ALA A 616 -27.73 39.70 -24.57
N THR A 617 -27.32 40.98 -24.56
CA THR A 617 -26.90 42.00 -25.57
C THR A 617 -26.02 43.00 -24.79
N ASP A 618 -24.87 43.54 -25.20
CA ASP A 618 -24.43 44.32 -26.39
C ASP A 618 -25.16 45.67 -26.63
N ALA A 619 -24.38 46.76 -26.57
CA ALA A 619 -24.65 48.15 -26.99
C ALA A 619 -23.34 48.95 -27.14
N THR A 620 -22.31 48.61 -26.34
CA THR A 620 -20.93 49.10 -26.46
C THR A 620 -20.12 48.38 -27.56
N GLY A 621 -20.56 47.21 -28.04
CA GLY A 621 -19.78 46.36 -28.93
C GLY A 621 -19.71 46.86 -30.37
N HIS A 622 -20.61 47.72 -30.83
CA HIS A 622 -20.66 48.11 -32.26
C HIS A 622 -19.40 48.88 -32.72
N LYS A 623 -18.85 49.79 -31.90
CA LYS A 623 -17.58 50.47 -32.21
C LYS A 623 -16.36 49.55 -32.10
N ALA A 624 -16.38 48.58 -31.17
CA ALA A 624 -15.31 47.59 -31.03
C ALA A 624 -15.27 46.63 -32.23
N LYS A 625 -16.44 46.14 -32.66
CA LYS A 625 -16.59 45.25 -33.83
C LYS A 625 -16.12 45.89 -35.13
N LEU A 626 -16.34 47.19 -35.34
CA LEU A 626 -15.84 47.88 -36.53
C LEU A 626 -14.30 47.93 -36.58
N GLY A 627 -13.64 48.23 -35.45
CA GLY A 627 -12.18 48.23 -35.36
C GLY A 627 -11.59 46.82 -35.52
N GLN A 628 -12.25 45.81 -34.95
CA GLN A 628 -11.87 44.40 -35.12
C GLN A 628 -12.03 43.92 -36.56
N LEU A 629 -13.10 44.29 -37.25
CA LEU A 629 -13.33 43.97 -38.66
C LEU A 629 -12.26 44.60 -39.56
N LEU A 630 -11.88 45.85 -39.30
CA LEU A 630 -10.84 46.54 -40.05
C LEU A 630 -9.47 45.87 -39.86
N ALA A 631 -9.12 45.52 -38.62
CA ALA A 631 -7.89 44.77 -38.31
C ALA A 631 -7.87 43.38 -39.00
N HIS A 632 -9.02 42.73 -39.14
CA HIS A 632 -9.20 41.45 -39.83
C HIS A 632 -8.85 41.54 -41.33
N ILE A 633 -9.42 42.54 -42.02
CA ILE A 633 -9.17 42.79 -43.44
C ILE A 633 -7.68 43.08 -43.68
N ILE A 634 -7.06 43.89 -42.82
CA ILE A 634 -5.64 44.22 -42.90
C ILE A 634 -4.78 42.95 -42.73
N ALA A 635 -5.07 42.12 -41.72
CA ALA A 635 -4.32 40.90 -41.45
C ALA A 635 -4.35 39.88 -42.59
N GLU A 636 -5.52 39.65 -43.22
CA GLU A 636 -5.62 38.71 -44.37
C GLU A 636 -4.78 39.12 -45.59
N SER A 637 -4.65 40.43 -45.82
CA SER A 637 -3.88 40.98 -46.93
C SER A 637 -2.35 40.86 -46.71
N LEU A 638 -1.90 40.95 -45.47
CA LEU A 638 -0.47 40.91 -45.11
C LEU A 638 0.14 39.52 -45.33
N TYR A 639 -0.67 38.45 -45.34
CA TYR A 639 -0.21 37.09 -45.66
C TYR A 639 0.40 36.93 -47.07
N GLU A 640 0.09 37.83 -48.01
CA GLU A 640 0.74 37.84 -49.35
C GLU A 640 2.19 38.34 -49.31
N ARG A 641 2.61 39.05 -48.26
CA ARG A 641 3.99 39.58 -48.12
C ARG A 641 4.87 38.72 -47.22
N LEU A 642 4.32 37.69 -46.60
CA LEU A 642 5.09 36.76 -45.77
C LEU A 642 5.82 35.74 -46.66
N ASP A 643 7.12 35.59 -46.42
CA ASP A 643 7.91 34.47 -46.94
C ASP A 643 7.50 33.15 -46.26
N ARG A 644 8.00 32.01 -46.78
CA ARG A 644 7.63 30.68 -46.28
C ARG A 644 7.93 30.47 -44.79
N ASP A 645 9.06 30.99 -44.29
CA ASP A 645 9.44 30.85 -42.88
C ASP A 645 8.53 31.72 -41.98
N GLN A 646 8.16 32.92 -42.45
CA GLN A 646 7.19 33.78 -41.79
C GLN A 646 5.77 33.18 -41.80
N LEU A 647 5.34 32.55 -42.91
CA LEU A 647 4.08 31.82 -43.01
C LEU A 647 4.03 30.63 -42.04
N ILE A 648 5.09 29.83 -41.99
CA ILE A 648 5.22 28.71 -41.04
C ILE A 648 5.23 29.23 -39.59
N LYS A 649 5.97 30.30 -39.30
CA LYS A 649 6.02 30.94 -37.98
C LYS A 649 4.66 31.50 -37.55
N GLN A 650 3.91 32.10 -38.48
CA GLN A 650 2.57 32.63 -38.22
C GLN A 650 1.56 31.48 -38.00
N ALA A 651 1.58 30.45 -38.83
CA ALA A 651 0.77 29.25 -38.64
C ALA A 651 1.07 28.55 -37.30
N ALA A 652 2.36 28.48 -36.90
CA ALA A 652 2.77 27.98 -35.59
C ALA A 652 2.25 28.85 -34.43
N GLY A 653 2.21 30.18 -34.61
CA GLY A 653 1.68 31.11 -33.62
C GLY A 653 0.15 31.06 -33.50
N ASP A 654 -0.54 30.75 -34.60
CA ASP A 654 -1.99 30.58 -34.69
C ASP A 654 -2.47 29.12 -34.47
N GLY A 655 -1.56 28.19 -34.15
CA GLY A 655 -1.88 26.79 -33.85
C GLY A 655 -2.36 25.95 -35.05
N ILE A 656 -2.05 26.37 -36.27
CA ILE A 656 -2.49 25.74 -37.53
C ILE A 656 -1.46 24.69 -37.95
N PRO A 657 -1.83 23.39 -38.04
CA PRO A 657 -0.93 22.35 -38.52
C PRO A 657 -0.76 22.47 -40.03
N LEU A 658 0.47 22.27 -40.48
CA LEU A 658 0.85 22.29 -41.88
C LEU A 658 1.44 20.93 -42.26
N ASP A 659 1.11 20.44 -43.45
CA ASP A 659 1.89 19.36 -44.05
C ASP A 659 3.18 19.95 -44.65
N ARG A 660 4.31 19.24 -44.54
CA ARG A 660 5.58 19.65 -45.13
C ARG A 660 5.49 19.87 -46.65
N GLN A 661 4.60 19.13 -47.32
CA GLN A 661 4.36 19.23 -48.76
C GLN A 661 3.46 20.41 -49.17
N MET A 662 2.87 21.16 -48.21
CA MET A 662 2.01 22.29 -48.57
C MET A 662 2.81 23.39 -49.28
N SER A 663 2.27 23.86 -50.41
CA SER A 663 2.74 25.07 -51.08
C SER A 663 2.43 26.32 -50.24
N ASP A 664 3.13 27.42 -50.49
CA ASP A 664 2.90 28.67 -49.76
C ASP A 664 1.45 29.15 -49.88
N ASP A 665 0.80 28.93 -51.03
CA ASP A 665 -0.62 29.27 -51.23
C ASP A 665 -1.58 28.36 -50.45
N GLN A 666 -1.24 27.08 -50.26
CA GLN A 666 -2.00 26.20 -49.37
C GLN A 666 -1.85 26.64 -47.90
N ILE A 667 -0.66 27.10 -47.50
CA ILE A 667 -0.41 27.66 -46.16
C ILE A 667 -1.18 28.98 -45.98
N ARG A 668 -1.14 29.91 -46.95
CA ARG A 668 -1.94 31.16 -46.97
C ARG A 668 -3.44 30.87 -46.91
N THR A 669 -3.92 29.87 -47.67
CA THR A 669 -5.33 29.47 -47.68
C THR A 669 -5.76 28.93 -46.31
N ARG A 670 -4.94 28.09 -45.67
CA ARG A 670 -5.16 27.61 -44.29
C ARG A 670 -5.16 28.75 -43.28
N LEU A 671 -4.21 29.69 -43.38
CA LEU A 671 -4.14 30.90 -42.54
C LEU A 671 -5.40 31.77 -42.67
N ARG A 672 -5.86 32.05 -43.89
CA ARG A 672 -7.11 32.79 -44.16
C ARG A 672 -8.33 32.08 -43.59
N ALA A 673 -8.49 30.78 -43.86
CA ALA A 673 -9.61 30.00 -43.33
C ALA A 673 -9.65 30.05 -41.78
N ALA A 674 -8.51 29.88 -41.12
CA ALA A 674 -8.40 29.99 -39.66
C ALA A 674 -8.52 31.42 -39.13
N HIS A 675 -8.17 32.43 -39.91
CA HIS A 675 -8.43 33.83 -39.57
C HIS A 675 -9.94 34.09 -39.60
N ARG A 676 -10.62 33.79 -40.71
CA ARG A 676 -12.08 33.94 -40.86
C ARG A 676 -12.87 33.14 -39.82
N GLU A 677 -12.45 31.93 -39.48
CA GLU A 677 -13.08 31.17 -38.39
C GLU A 677 -13.10 31.97 -37.08
N ARG A 678 -11.95 32.53 -36.66
CA ARG A 678 -11.85 33.40 -35.48
C ARG A 678 -12.70 34.67 -35.62
N GLY A 679 -12.87 35.18 -36.83
CA GLY A 679 -13.77 36.29 -37.14
C GLY A 679 -15.24 35.94 -36.89
N ARG A 680 -15.69 34.79 -37.38
CA ARG A 680 -17.04 34.27 -37.12
C ARG A 680 -17.27 33.97 -35.63
N GLU A 681 -16.30 33.37 -34.94
CA GLU A 681 -16.32 33.16 -33.49
C GLU A 681 -16.44 34.48 -32.70
N ALA A 682 -15.83 35.56 -33.18
CA ALA A 682 -15.94 36.91 -32.62
C ALA A 682 -17.24 37.67 -33.03
N GLY A 683 -18.12 37.06 -33.84
CA GLY A 683 -19.34 37.68 -34.34
C GLY A 683 -19.10 38.79 -35.37
N LEU A 684 -18.02 38.70 -36.14
CA LEU A 684 -17.70 39.60 -37.25
C LEU A 684 -18.27 39.06 -38.58
N PRO A 685 -18.84 39.91 -39.45
CA PRO A 685 -19.32 39.50 -40.77
C PRO A 685 -18.16 39.35 -41.76
N VAL A 686 -17.44 38.22 -41.68
CA VAL A 686 -16.18 38.03 -42.43
C VAL A 686 -16.32 37.38 -43.80
N ASP A 687 -17.45 36.75 -44.09
CA ASP A 687 -17.61 35.95 -45.31
C ASP A 687 -17.76 36.82 -46.58
N ASP A 688 -18.24 38.07 -46.42
CA ASP A 688 -18.42 39.07 -47.50
C ASP A 688 -17.26 40.09 -47.60
N LEU A 689 -16.11 39.85 -46.94
CA LEU A 689 -15.02 40.82 -46.93
C LEU A 689 -14.29 40.92 -48.28
N PRO A 690 -13.92 42.14 -48.73
CA PRO A 690 -13.15 42.30 -49.95
C PRO A 690 -11.73 41.75 -49.77
N MET A 691 -11.29 40.92 -50.73
CA MET A 691 -9.89 40.56 -50.91
C MET A 691 -9.08 41.81 -51.27
N LEU A 692 -8.34 42.35 -50.31
CA LEU A 692 -7.37 43.43 -50.56
C LEU A 692 -6.02 42.86 -50.99
N THR A 693 -5.35 43.55 -51.91
CA THR A 693 -3.90 43.36 -52.10
C THR A 693 -3.15 43.81 -50.84
N ALA A 694 -1.94 43.32 -50.63
CA ALA A 694 -1.16 43.68 -49.45
C ALA A 694 -0.89 45.19 -49.34
N ASP A 695 -0.76 45.89 -50.47
CA ASP A 695 -0.55 47.34 -50.49
C ASP A 695 -1.85 48.09 -50.17
N GLN A 696 -3.01 47.60 -50.62
CA GLN A 696 -4.32 48.14 -50.22
C GLN A 696 -4.57 47.95 -48.71
N GLY A 697 -4.18 46.81 -48.13
CA GLY A 697 -4.31 46.58 -46.69
C GLY A 697 -3.32 47.39 -45.85
N LEU A 698 -2.08 47.59 -46.32
CA LEU A 698 -1.12 48.53 -45.71
C LEU A 698 -1.65 49.97 -45.72
N GLU A 699 -2.27 50.39 -46.82
CA GLU A 699 -2.90 51.71 -46.93
C GLU A 699 -4.08 51.85 -45.97
N LEU A 700 -4.96 50.86 -45.91
CA LEU A 700 -6.09 50.84 -45.00
C LEU A 700 -5.63 50.88 -43.52
N GLY A 701 -4.54 50.17 -43.19
CA GLY A 701 -3.93 50.21 -41.86
C GLY A 701 -3.30 51.55 -41.49
N ARG A 702 -2.73 52.28 -42.47
CA ARG A 702 -2.25 53.65 -42.27
C ARG A 702 -3.40 54.61 -41.99
N ILE A 703 -4.48 54.51 -42.74
CA ILE A 703 -5.69 55.33 -42.53
C ILE A 703 -6.33 55.00 -41.17
N ALA A 704 -6.42 53.72 -40.81
CA ALA A 704 -6.95 53.26 -39.52
C ALA A 704 -6.22 53.82 -38.29
N THR A 705 -4.93 54.10 -38.43
CA THR A 705 -4.06 54.64 -37.37
C THR A 705 -3.94 56.17 -37.40
N GLY A 706 -4.75 56.85 -38.23
CA GLY A 706 -4.82 58.32 -38.31
C GLY A 706 -3.83 58.95 -39.30
N GLY A 707 -3.13 58.15 -40.10
CA GLY A 707 -2.30 58.66 -41.20
C GLY A 707 -3.12 59.13 -42.39
N THR A 708 -2.64 60.16 -43.08
CA THR A 708 -3.24 60.63 -44.33
C THR A 708 -3.09 59.60 -45.45
N PRO A 709 -4.10 59.40 -46.32
CA PRO A 709 -3.96 58.57 -47.51
C PRO A 709 -2.80 59.06 -48.37
N THR A 710 -2.00 58.15 -48.91
CA THR A 710 -1.09 58.48 -50.01
C THR A 710 -1.93 58.80 -51.24
N THR A 711 -1.85 60.06 -51.70
CA THR A 711 -2.33 60.45 -53.01
C THR A 711 -1.70 59.50 -54.03
N PRO A 712 -2.48 58.78 -54.86
CA PRO A 712 -1.90 57.89 -55.87
C PRO A 712 -1.05 58.75 -56.81
N THR A 713 0.26 58.53 -56.79
CA THR A 713 1.19 59.19 -57.69
C THR A 713 0.75 58.86 -59.11
N ALA A 714 0.30 59.87 -59.86
CA ALA A 714 -0.26 59.65 -61.17
C ALA A 714 0.79 58.99 -62.09
N THR A 715 0.63 57.69 -62.34
CA THR A 715 1.44 56.95 -63.30
C THR A 715 1.23 57.62 -64.65
N THR A 716 2.24 58.36 -65.09
CA THR A 716 2.14 59.20 -66.30
C THR A 716 2.45 58.33 -67.51
N ASP A 717 1.59 57.35 -67.78
CA ASP A 717 1.54 56.67 -69.07
C ASP A 717 0.88 57.62 -70.09
N GLN A 718 1.64 58.60 -70.56
CA GLN A 718 1.35 59.22 -71.84
C GLN A 718 1.55 58.17 -72.94
N PRO A 719 0.58 57.95 -73.83
CA PRO A 719 0.84 57.17 -75.04
C PRO A 719 1.79 57.97 -75.93
N THR A 720 2.99 57.42 -76.17
CA THR A 720 3.91 57.96 -77.17
C THR A 720 3.20 57.99 -78.54
N PRO A 721 3.14 59.14 -79.22
CA PRO A 721 2.55 59.21 -80.56
C PRO A 721 3.40 58.39 -81.54
N SER A 722 2.74 57.82 -82.55
CA SER A 722 3.38 57.01 -83.59
C SER A 722 4.49 57.78 -84.31
N ASP A 723 5.64 57.12 -84.45
CA ASP A 723 6.80 57.58 -85.22
C ASP A 723 6.46 57.63 -86.73
N PRO A 724 6.64 58.77 -87.41
CA PRO A 724 6.40 58.89 -88.85
C PRO A 724 7.65 58.67 -89.74
N ASP A 725 8.85 58.45 -89.18
CA ASP A 725 10.12 58.60 -89.93
C ASP A 725 11.12 57.42 -89.84
N GLN A 726 10.70 56.21 -89.45
CA GLN A 726 11.56 55.01 -89.57
C GLN A 726 11.44 54.29 -90.95
N PRO A 727 12.54 54.18 -91.72
CA PRO A 727 12.60 53.48 -93.01
C PRO A 727 12.70 51.95 -92.84
N PRO A 728 12.51 51.15 -93.92
CA PRO A 728 12.21 49.73 -93.78
C PRO A 728 13.42 48.83 -93.43
N THR A 729 13.08 47.77 -92.70
CA THR A 729 13.73 46.45 -92.54
C THR A 729 15.09 46.20 -93.21
N HIS A 730 15.99 45.61 -92.41
CA HIS A 730 16.82 44.48 -92.86
C HIS A 730 16.91 43.39 -91.78
#